data_AF-A0AA43C4K3-F1
#
_entry.id   AF-A0AA43C4K3-F1
#
_cell.length_a   1.000
_cell.length_b   1.000
_cell.length_c   1.000
_cell.angle_alpha   90.00
_cell.angle_beta   90.00
_cell.angle_gamma   90.00
#
_symmetry.space_group_name_H-M   'P 1'
#
loop_
_entity.id
_entity.type
_entity.pdbx_description
1 polymer ?
#
loop_
_entity_poly.entity_id
_entity_poly.type
_entity_poly.pdbx_seq_one_letter_code
_entity_poly.pdbx_strand_id
1 'polypeptide(L)'
;MPITKVKIFPTIGIARLGNSPSEFFVGPEIPGKPADPGGSYRDDRCRMKRQAARFRLFGFDGNTLVKEITFPDATAISWTVHLANKKASWRRFIGSATSSTFRNDKVTDRASLEIDPGPRTIGAANQSAGFNTGSFLGKSVPLGEMRTESTGRLLVLSALGDSGSVPDGIDIVDYANNDRWYDDTSDGPVTATVTVDGSTFTAEPAWVICAPPDFAPPVGSVTTLYDVLFQVAVDKGFLSTPAKPLFTQHILPILVRTLNIGRTSKFAAPWHTDFDPTSAAAMGDSRRQTVFSYFRPPPNSPAVSGPKNMPKIWGDDNKADQVVTETQYAIMKKWTGTPGTDWEDDSANPPPAPTTVTPDGLTRAALEACSGGAFFPGIEASWFLRNTNRPAAFDYTEPFRLNHTGHGAGDVTKQMALPWQADYLLCRFGGGGTPGVDLAWWPAHRPDDVFPETGGGQKDWTREIIDPSLKTAKQWNQMVKRWHNFGIVGEKGGSLVETERRKGCRSLFMVTDRSHFSEDEVDALLSVGPPADFDNALYVMADDFTPAELGLSTYSPSAAQLAAAAPAIEIRRADDSLVPGMTADPQNVLFKSTTIALNVLQRVTFVYRVRFQHSTAFTQVTEPVTATATKSTFTATGALTLLKQPNPYMVDGQTHWLSMDLRVFQIKQGEKRFGEEMGADAAAATKFIKDLLTSFNAAPAANHPFDTISGDPQTSRLELSEKVGVKRVFNFAVARVRYRSLLLDAKNVRVFFRLFTTAATGLDYNSNDTYRRTLTSGQEISLLGIQGGKLVTIPCYAKQRVDTSSVSLATQTDPDNVRKIKATGAGETQVYFGCWLDFNQTTARFPTDPNPVDGHWPASQLKSIQELIRGTHQCLAAEIHFPDDPVPTGATPASNDNLAQRNLVIDESSNPGTIATRTVQHTLELKATTRPIPVAMLPEPDPELEEIAFATPGGTARPDEVMIRWHDLPTGTEMTLYMPDVDVDEGLQYAGSNYEHVALERIDAHTVRCLQGDVTFVPLPELRKRNIPGLLTISLPEGIKREQSYNVTVHQISGVTSSVLGSFQFHVPVSSASALLAPEQRKLSVLRHIALAIASDDPWHPVFERYLAQVADRVGGFGGNPDDVEPSPDGSGVDAKKRRCALLGGLLAALVALLVIIAGTGGLPGLLAQLIFAIAVVLVAVRWGRDCRPNWLQVLLFVGLGFGLGALLKLWLS
;
A
#
# COMPACT_ATOMS: atom_id res chain seq x y z
N MET A 1 -52.35 -38.87 -1.54
CA MET A 1 -53.02 -37.93 -2.45
C MET A 1 -52.15 -37.81 -3.70
N PRO A 2 -52.72 -37.81 -4.92
CA PRO A 2 -51.95 -37.66 -6.15
C PRO A 2 -51.36 -36.24 -6.23
N ILE A 3 -50.13 -36.11 -6.74
CA ILE A 3 -49.54 -34.81 -7.04
C ILE A 3 -50.10 -34.33 -8.39
N THR A 4 -50.80 -33.20 -8.38
CA THR A 4 -51.35 -32.54 -9.58
C THR A 4 -50.48 -31.39 -10.08
N LYS A 5 -49.69 -30.78 -9.19
CA LYS A 5 -48.75 -29.69 -9.53
C LYS A 5 -47.57 -29.66 -8.57
N VAL A 6 -46.46 -29.10 -9.02
CA VAL A 6 -45.25 -28.89 -8.23
C VAL A 6 -44.90 -27.41 -8.24
N LYS A 7 -44.44 -26.88 -7.11
CA LYS A 7 -44.04 -25.48 -6.97
C LYS A 7 -42.69 -25.35 -6.28
N ILE A 8 -41.93 -24.31 -6.66
CA ILE A 8 -40.67 -23.94 -6.02
C ILE A 8 -40.94 -22.94 -4.90
N PHE A 9 -40.31 -23.17 -3.74
CA PHE A 9 -40.30 -22.26 -2.59
C PHE A 9 -38.87 -22.08 -2.03
N PRO A 10 -38.50 -20.90 -1.49
CA PRO A 10 -39.29 -19.67 -1.44
C PRO A 10 -39.62 -19.16 -2.86
N THR A 11 -40.72 -18.42 -3.01
CA THR A 11 -41.12 -17.87 -4.32
C THR A 11 -40.13 -16.81 -4.81
N ILE A 12 -39.49 -16.11 -3.87
CA ILE A 12 -38.35 -15.22 -4.08
C ILE A 12 -37.29 -15.56 -3.03
N GLY A 13 -36.18 -16.14 -3.44
CA GLY A 13 -35.05 -16.45 -2.57
C GLY A 13 -34.03 -15.32 -2.48
N ILE A 14 -33.38 -15.18 -1.33
CA ILE A 14 -32.41 -14.11 -1.05
C ILE A 14 -31.05 -14.72 -0.77
N ALA A 15 -30.14 -14.56 -1.74
CA ALA A 15 -28.72 -14.83 -1.56
C ALA A 15 -28.00 -13.51 -1.27
N ARG A 16 -26.93 -13.53 -0.48
CA ARG A 16 -26.14 -12.33 -0.16
C ARG A 16 -24.67 -12.54 -0.49
N LEU A 17 -24.05 -11.47 -0.99
CA LEU A 17 -22.62 -11.39 -1.30
C LEU A 17 -21.77 -11.72 -0.08
N GLY A 18 -20.58 -12.27 -0.30
CA GLY A 18 -19.61 -12.62 0.72
C GLY A 18 -18.27 -12.93 0.08
N ASN A 19 -17.17 -12.32 0.55
CA ASN A 19 -15.86 -12.50 -0.08
C ASN A 19 -15.15 -13.81 0.32
N SER A 20 -15.80 -14.71 1.07
CA SER A 20 -15.32 -16.08 1.25
C SER A 20 -15.59 -16.93 -0.01
N PRO A 21 -14.53 -17.46 -0.67
CA PRO A 21 -14.67 -18.22 -1.89
C PRO A 21 -15.30 -19.60 -1.66
N SER A 22 -15.17 -20.17 -0.46
CA SER A 22 -15.58 -21.55 -0.17
C SER A 22 -16.64 -21.67 0.92
N GLU A 23 -16.68 -20.76 1.90
CA GLU A 23 -17.60 -20.86 3.03
C GLU A 23 -18.86 -20.04 2.84
N PHE A 24 -19.98 -20.60 3.28
CA PHE A 24 -21.31 -20.01 3.20
C PHE A 24 -22.21 -20.56 4.31
N PHE A 25 -23.34 -19.90 4.53
CA PHE A 25 -24.43 -20.39 5.38
C PHE A 25 -25.76 -20.26 4.64
N VAL A 26 -26.81 -20.95 5.10
CA VAL A 26 -28.14 -20.87 4.49
C VAL A 26 -28.91 -19.70 5.10
N GLY A 27 -29.62 -18.95 4.25
CA GLY A 27 -30.52 -17.89 4.71
C GLY A 27 -31.66 -18.38 5.60
N PRO A 28 -32.48 -17.48 6.14
CA PRO A 28 -33.56 -17.84 7.06
C PRO A 28 -34.64 -18.66 6.36
N GLU A 29 -35.04 -19.78 6.98
CA GLU A 29 -36.09 -20.68 6.48
C GLU A 29 -37.31 -20.76 7.40
N ILE A 30 -37.22 -20.14 8.57
CA ILE A 30 -38.28 -20.12 9.59
C ILE A 30 -38.62 -18.65 9.87
N PRO A 31 -39.90 -18.23 9.72
CA PRO A 31 -40.31 -16.86 10.01
C PRO A 31 -39.91 -16.41 11.42
N GLY A 32 -39.45 -15.16 11.53
CA GLY A 32 -38.98 -14.58 12.80
C GLY A 32 -37.63 -15.08 13.32
N LYS A 33 -36.95 -16.00 12.62
CA LYS A 33 -35.57 -16.40 12.97
C LYS A 33 -34.57 -15.78 11.98
N PRO A 34 -33.54 -15.07 12.45
CA PRO A 34 -32.47 -14.58 11.58
C PRO A 34 -31.66 -15.76 11.02
N ALA A 35 -30.85 -15.49 9.99
CA ALA A 35 -29.93 -16.49 9.45
C ALA A 35 -28.90 -16.91 10.50
N ASP A 36 -28.70 -18.22 10.65
CA ASP A 36 -27.70 -18.80 11.56
C ASP A 36 -26.42 -19.14 10.77
N PRO A 37 -25.30 -18.44 11.01
CA PRO A 37 -24.04 -18.70 10.33
C PRO A 37 -23.28 -19.92 10.88
N GLY A 38 -23.83 -20.62 11.88
CA GLY A 38 -23.17 -21.75 12.55
C GLY A 38 -21.96 -21.34 13.40
N GLY A 39 -21.99 -20.12 13.95
CA GLY A 39 -20.96 -19.59 14.86
C GLY A 39 -20.48 -18.19 14.49
N SER A 40 -19.86 -18.02 13.33
CA SER A 40 -19.31 -16.73 12.87
C SER A 40 -19.72 -16.48 11.41
N TYR A 41 -20.03 -15.22 11.11
CA TYR A 41 -20.34 -14.75 9.74
C TYR A 41 -19.09 -14.67 8.86
N ARG A 42 -17.90 -14.96 9.40
CA ARG A 42 -16.62 -14.93 8.70
C ARG A 42 -15.95 -16.29 8.69
N ASP A 43 -15.09 -16.49 7.70
CA ASP A 43 -14.16 -17.61 7.69
C ASP A 43 -12.91 -17.34 8.53
N ASP A 44 -12.03 -18.33 8.63
CA ASP A 44 -10.77 -18.27 9.39
C ASP A 44 -9.80 -17.18 8.86
N ARG A 45 -9.98 -16.74 7.62
CA ARG A 45 -9.26 -15.65 6.96
C ARG A 45 -9.99 -14.31 7.06
N CYS A 46 -10.97 -14.21 7.97
CA CYS A 46 -11.77 -13.01 8.24
C CYS A 46 -12.60 -12.51 7.04
N ARG A 47 -12.76 -13.31 5.98
CA ARG A 47 -13.62 -13.00 4.84
C ARG A 47 -15.06 -13.33 5.20
N MET A 48 -15.99 -12.51 4.76
CA MET A 48 -17.40 -12.68 5.03
C MET A 48 -17.96 -13.87 4.24
N LYS A 49 -18.63 -14.78 4.93
CA LYS A 49 -19.30 -15.93 4.32
C LYS A 49 -20.46 -15.46 3.44
N ARG A 50 -20.70 -16.16 2.34
CA ARG A 50 -21.87 -15.92 1.49
C ARG A 50 -23.14 -16.44 2.18
N GLN A 51 -24.27 -15.76 1.98
CA GLN A 51 -25.58 -16.32 2.34
C GLN A 51 -26.18 -17.00 1.11
N ALA A 52 -26.49 -18.29 1.22
CA ALA A 52 -27.13 -19.06 0.16
C ALA A 52 -28.66 -19.01 0.29
N ALA A 53 -29.34 -18.86 -0.84
CA ALA A 53 -30.78 -19.09 -0.93
C ALA A 53 -31.03 -20.59 -1.18
N ARG A 54 -31.74 -21.26 -0.26
CA ARG A 54 -32.13 -22.67 -0.42
C ARG A 54 -33.54 -22.80 -0.99
N PHE A 55 -33.67 -23.45 -2.13
CA PHE A 55 -34.94 -23.74 -2.80
C PHE A 55 -35.33 -25.21 -2.64
N ARG A 56 -36.63 -25.44 -2.48
CA ARG A 56 -37.26 -26.74 -2.29
C ARG A 56 -38.45 -26.90 -3.23
N LEU A 57 -38.76 -28.14 -3.58
CA LEU A 57 -39.93 -28.50 -4.38
C LEU A 57 -41.03 -29.03 -3.47
N PHE A 58 -42.26 -28.57 -3.69
CA PHE A 58 -43.44 -29.06 -2.96
C PHE A 58 -44.52 -29.53 -3.94
N GLY A 59 -45.05 -30.73 -3.70
CA GLY A 59 -46.14 -31.31 -4.48
C GLY A 59 -47.51 -30.98 -3.88
N PHE A 60 -48.47 -30.67 -4.74
CA PHE A 60 -49.83 -30.29 -4.36
C PHE A 60 -50.90 -31.10 -5.11
N ASP A 61 -52.01 -31.38 -4.43
CA ASP A 61 -53.26 -31.87 -5.00
C ASP A 61 -54.29 -30.72 -4.99
N GLY A 62 -54.59 -30.14 -6.15
CA GLY A 62 -55.30 -28.87 -6.21
C GLY A 62 -54.51 -27.80 -5.46
N ASN A 63 -55.03 -27.22 -4.38
CA ASN A 63 -54.30 -26.27 -3.50
C ASN A 63 -53.79 -26.89 -2.19
N THR A 64 -53.99 -28.19 -2.01
CA THR A 64 -53.61 -28.89 -0.77
C THR A 64 -52.17 -29.37 -0.87
N LEU A 65 -51.33 -28.99 0.10
CA LEU A 65 -49.96 -29.47 0.20
C LEU A 65 -49.93 -30.99 0.47
N VAL A 66 -49.22 -31.74 -0.36
CA VAL A 66 -49.04 -33.19 -0.19
C VAL A 66 -47.75 -33.48 0.58
N LYS A 67 -46.60 -33.03 0.06
CA LYS A 67 -45.27 -33.22 0.67
C LYS A 67 -44.20 -32.33 0.02
N GLU A 68 -43.06 -32.17 0.68
CA GLU A 68 -41.81 -31.79 0.03
C GLU A 68 -41.35 -32.94 -0.90
N ILE A 69 -40.78 -32.61 -2.06
CA ILE A 69 -40.23 -33.58 -3.01
C ILE A 69 -38.70 -33.52 -2.94
N THR A 70 -38.09 -34.66 -2.58
CA THR A 70 -36.64 -34.85 -2.51
C THR A 70 -36.21 -36.03 -3.40
N PHE A 71 -34.91 -36.31 -3.54
CA PHE A 71 -34.45 -37.45 -4.34
C PHE A 71 -35.08 -38.80 -3.95
N PRO A 72 -35.34 -39.13 -2.66
CA PRO A 72 -36.12 -40.31 -2.31
C PRO A 72 -37.52 -40.38 -2.91
N ASP A 73 -38.12 -39.23 -3.23
CA ASP A 73 -39.48 -39.12 -3.79
C ASP A 73 -39.50 -39.05 -5.33
N ALA A 74 -38.37 -38.76 -5.97
CA ALA A 74 -38.29 -38.43 -7.39
C ALA A 74 -37.17 -39.18 -8.09
N THR A 75 -37.45 -39.75 -9.27
CA THR A 75 -36.42 -40.42 -10.08
C THR A 75 -35.48 -39.44 -10.78
N ALA A 76 -35.91 -38.19 -10.95
CA ALA A 76 -35.10 -37.11 -11.49
C ALA A 76 -35.58 -35.75 -10.97
N ILE A 77 -34.63 -34.89 -10.58
CA ILE A 77 -34.85 -33.47 -10.32
C ILE A 77 -33.81 -32.71 -11.16
N SER A 78 -34.24 -31.73 -11.95
CA SER A 78 -33.34 -30.87 -12.72
C SER A 78 -33.66 -29.41 -12.43
N TRP A 79 -32.71 -28.69 -11.87
CA TRP A 79 -32.81 -27.26 -11.56
C TRP A 79 -32.13 -26.43 -12.64
N THR A 80 -32.75 -25.31 -13.02
CA THR A 80 -32.16 -24.32 -13.92
C THR A 80 -32.23 -22.94 -13.27
N VAL A 81 -31.10 -22.22 -13.24
CA VAL A 81 -31.01 -20.86 -12.74
C VAL A 81 -30.33 -19.98 -13.78
N HIS A 82 -30.84 -18.77 -14.00
CA HIS A 82 -30.25 -17.77 -14.89
C HIS A 82 -30.03 -16.48 -14.11
N LEU A 83 -28.79 -16.13 -13.80
CA LEU A 83 -28.43 -14.87 -13.14
C LEU A 83 -27.90 -13.88 -14.17
N ALA A 84 -28.28 -12.61 -14.04
CA ALA A 84 -27.64 -11.51 -14.79
C ALA A 84 -27.61 -10.22 -13.96
N ASN A 85 -26.71 -9.30 -14.33
CA ASN A 85 -26.68 -7.93 -13.83
C ASN A 85 -26.88 -6.95 -14.99
N LYS A 86 -27.96 -6.17 -14.93
CA LYS A 86 -28.32 -5.19 -15.96
C LYS A 86 -28.23 -3.73 -15.48
N LYS A 87 -27.59 -3.49 -14.33
CA LYS A 87 -27.50 -2.14 -13.75
C LYS A 87 -26.84 -1.15 -14.69
N ALA A 88 -25.76 -1.55 -15.36
CA ALA A 88 -24.98 -0.66 -16.22
C ALA A 88 -25.65 -0.37 -17.57
N SER A 89 -26.49 -1.29 -18.05
CA SER A 89 -27.28 -1.13 -19.28
C SER A 89 -28.62 -0.41 -19.03
N TRP A 90 -28.99 -0.16 -17.77
CA TRP A 90 -30.27 0.45 -17.42
C TRP A 90 -30.23 1.97 -17.30
N ARG A 91 -31.40 2.55 -17.02
CA ARG A 91 -31.61 3.99 -16.83
C ARG A 91 -31.00 4.49 -15.52
N ARG A 92 -30.57 5.75 -15.50
CA ARG A 92 -30.06 6.41 -14.30
C ARG A 92 -31.15 6.45 -13.23
N PHE A 93 -30.83 6.05 -12.00
CA PHE A 93 -31.74 6.13 -10.87
C PHE A 93 -31.83 7.57 -10.37
N ILE A 94 -33.04 8.14 -10.38
CA ILE A 94 -33.32 9.51 -9.94
C ILE A 94 -34.56 9.55 -9.03
N GLY A 95 -34.71 8.52 -8.19
CA GLY A 95 -35.88 8.32 -7.34
C GLY A 95 -37.04 7.61 -8.05
N SER A 96 -38.25 8.08 -7.80
CA SER A 96 -39.49 7.47 -8.27
C SER A 96 -39.85 7.82 -9.73
N ALA A 97 -39.04 8.65 -10.41
CA ALA A 97 -39.26 8.98 -11.81
C ALA A 97 -39.10 7.75 -12.71
N THR A 98 -40.00 7.60 -13.68
CA THR A 98 -40.06 6.44 -14.59
C THR A 98 -39.25 6.64 -15.88
N SER A 99 -38.67 7.82 -16.08
CA SER A 99 -37.89 8.16 -17.28
C SER A 99 -36.66 8.99 -16.92
N SER A 100 -35.50 8.57 -17.43
CA SER A 100 -34.20 9.25 -17.34
C SER A 100 -33.30 8.76 -18.47
N THR A 101 -32.13 9.38 -18.66
CA THR A 101 -31.12 8.87 -19.61
C THR A 101 -30.60 7.51 -19.17
N PHE A 102 -30.03 6.76 -20.10
CA PHE A 102 -29.33 5.53 -19.77
C PHE A 102 -28.04 5.81 -18.99
N ARG A 103 -27.68 4.94 -18.04
CA ARG A 103 -26.28 4.84 -17.59
C ARG A 103 -25.44 4.43 -18.80
N ASN A 104 -24.19 4.88 -18.86
CA ASN A 104 -23.30 4.61 -19.99
C ASN A 104 -23.88 5.05 -21.35
N ASP A 105 -24.59 6.17 -21.42
CA ASP A 105 -25.28 6.61 -22.66
C ASP A 105 -24.33 6.80 -23.86
N LYS A 106 -23.02 6.97 -23.61
CA LYS A 106 -21.96 7.03 -24.62
C LYS A 106 -21.50 5.67 -25.15
N VAL A 107 -21.93 4.55 -24.56
CA VAL A 107 -21.58 3.19 -25.02
C VAL A 107 -22.65 2.71 -25.99
N THR A 108 -22.25 2.49 -27.24
CA THR A 108 -23.16 2.09 -28.34
C THR A 108 -23.54 0.62 -28.28
N ASP A 109 -22.58 -0.27 -28.00
CA ASP A 109 -22.86 -1.68 -27.74
C ASP A 109 -23.43 -1.85 -26.33
N ARG A 110 -24.75 -1.76 -26.22
CA ARG A 110 -25.45 -1.87 -24.93
C ARG A 110 -25.38 -3.27 -24.32
N ALA A 111 -25.23 -4.32 -25.14
CA ALA A 111 -25.16 -5.69 -24.66
C ALA A 111 -23.87 -5.93 -23.87
N SER A 112 -22.76 -5.27 -24.27
CA SER A 112 -21.50 -5.32 -23.53
C SER A 112 -21.55 -4.75 -22.10
N LEU A 113 -22.64 -4.07 -21.72
CA LEU A 113 -22.86 -3.55 -20.36
C LEU A 113 -23.62 -4.52 -19.46
N GLU A 114 -24.19 -5.60 -20.01
CA GLU A 114 -24.94 -6.60 -19.25
C GLU A 114 -24.02 -7.76 -18.88
N ILE A 115 -23.89 -8.05 -17.59
CA ILE A 115 -23.18 -9.24 -17.15
C ILE A 115 -24.18 -10.39 -17.21
N ASP A 116 -24.12 -11.18 -18.28
CA ASP A 116 -24.98 -12.33 -18.49
C ASP A 116 -24.16 -13.60 -18.81
N PRO A 117 -23.88 -14.46 -17.83
CA PRO A 117 -23.24 -15.76 -18.04
C PRO A 117 -24.15 -16.81 -18.70
N GLY A 118 -25.44 -16.53 -18.91
CA GLY A 118 -26.45 -17.48 -19.36
C GLY A 118 -26.93 -18.45 -18.27
N PRO A 119 -27.96 -19.26 -18.55
CA PRO A 119 -28.48 -20.24 -17.60
C PRO A 119 -27.48 -21.36 -17.26
N ARG A 120 -27.64 -21.95 -16.08
CA ARG A 120 -26.98 -23.18 -15.64
C ARG A 120 -28.03 -24.21 -15.23
N THR A 121 -27.76 -25.49 -15.54
CA THR A 121 -28.66 -26.59 -15.22
C THR A 121 -27.89 -27.72 -14.53
N ILE A 122 -28.40 -28.20 -13.40
CA ILE A 122 -27.83 -29.31 -12.61
C ILE A 122 -28.96 -30.21 -12.10
N GLY A 123 -28.66 -31.48 -11.84
CA GLY A 123 -29.67 -32.45 -11.37
C GLY A 123 -29.13 -33.66 -10.59
N ALA A 124 -27.81 -33.90 -10.60
CA ALA A 124 -27.20 -34.92 -9.75
C ALA A 124 -27.06 -34.42 -8.29
N ALA A 125 -26.90 -35.33 -7.33
CA ALA A 125 -26.63 -34.98 -5.94
C ALA A 125 -25.24 -34.36 -5.78
N ASN A 126 -25.11 -33.34 -4.93
CA ASN A 126 -23.85 -32.63 -4.67
C ASN A 126 -23.18 -32.06 -5.94
N GLN A 127 -23.96 -31.75 -6.96
CA GLN A 127 -23.48 -31.15 -8.20
C GLN A 127 -23.40 -29.62 -8.04
N SER A 128 -22.43 -28.98 -8.67
CA SER A 128 -22.31 -27.52 -8.68
C SER A 128 -22.04 -26.97 -10.09
N ALA A 129 -22.48 -25.75 -10.36
CA ALA A 129 -22.19 -25.02 -11.58
C ALA A 129 -21.95 -23.52 -11.28
N GLY A 130 -20.88 -22.96 -11.84
CA GLY A 130 -20.52 -21.55 -11.68
C GLY A 130 -21.12 -20.64 -12.75
N PHE A 131 -21.41 -19.40 -12.38
CA PHE A 131 -21.83 -18.30 -13.27
C PHE A 131 -20.63 -17.41 -13.63
N ASN A 132 -19.55 -18.02 -14.13
CA ASN A 132 -18.23 -17.40 -14.32
C ASN A 132 -17.92 -16.92 -15.75
N THR A 133 -18.88 -17.02 -16.68
CA THR A 133 -18.68 -16.64 -18.09
C THR A 133 -19.25 -15.27 -18.46
N GLY A 134 -19.81 -14.55 -17.48
CA GLY A 134 -20.31 -13.19 -17.68
C GLY A 134 -19.16 -12.20 -17.82
N SER A 135 -19.38 -11.13 -18.58
CA SER A 135 -18.40 -10.05 -18.73
C SER A 135 -19.04 -8.68 -18.79
N PHE A 136 -18.30 -7.66 -18.36
CA PHE A 136 -18.65 -6.26 -18.49
C PHE A 136 -17.56 -5.56 -19.31
N LEU A 137 -17.90 -5.03 -20.49
CA LEU A 137 -16.95 -4.38 -21.40
C LEU A 137 -15.68 -5.21 -21.65
N GLY A 138 -15.82 -6.54 -21.75
CA GLY A 138 -14.71 -7.48 -21.95
C GLY A 138 -14.01 -7.96 -20.68
N LYS A 139 -14.27 -7.35 -19.51
CA LYS A 139 -13.75 -7.80 -18.21
C LYS A 139 -14.61 -8.92 -17.65
N SER A 140 -14.03 -10.05 -17.27
CA SER A 140 -14.76 -11.17 -16.65
C SER A 140 -15.33 -10.77 -15.28
N VAL A 141 -16.61 -11.03 -15.06
CA VAL A 141 -17.30 -10.76 -13.78
C VAL A 141 -18.20 -11.95 -13.43
N PRO A 142 -17.78 -12.82 -12.50
CA PRO A 142 -18.59 -13.93 -12.03
C PRO A 142 -19.81 -13.47 -11.21
N LEU A 143 -20.97 -14.12 -11.37
CA LEU A 143 -22.21 -13.79 -10.66
C LEU A 143 -22.59 -14.79 -9.54
N GLY A 144 -21.70 -15.72 -9.20
CA GLY A 144 -21.90 -16.71 -8.14
C GLY A 144 -21.93 -18.15 -8.64
N GLU A 145 -22.65 -19.03 -7.94
CA GLU A 145 -22.77 -20.45 -8.28
C GLU A 145 -24.12 -21.03 -7.84
N MET A 146 -24.53 -22.14 -8.46
CA MET A 146 -25.63 -22.98 -8.00
C MET A 146 -25.13 -24.37 -7.64
N ARG A 147 -25.78 -25.01 -6.67
CA ARG A 147 -25.40 -26.35 -6.19
C ARG A 147 -26.60 -27.14 -5.68
N THR A 148 -26.58 -28.45 -5.83
CA THR A 148 -27.57 -29.35 -5.25
C THR A 148 -27.07 -29.96 -3.95
N GLU A 149 -27.92 -30.09 -2.95
CA GLU A 149 -27.64 -30.89 -1.75
C GLU A 149 -27.84 -32.39 -2.04
N SER A 150 -27.39 -33.24 -1.12
CA SER A 150 -27.61 -34.70 -1.18
C SER A 150 -29.09 -35.09 -1.17
N THR A 151 -29.99 -34.19 -0.75
CA THR A 151 -31.44 -34.38 -0.78
C THR A 151 -32.11 -33.94 -2.09
N GLY A 152 -31.36 -33.26 -2.98
CA GLY A 152 -31.89 -32.71 -4.24
C GLY A 152 -32.44 -31.29 -4.14
N ARG A 153 -32.31 -30.65 -2.98
CA ARG A 153 -32.57 -29.21 -2.81
C ARG A 153 -31.53 -28.38 -3.54
N LEU A 154 -31.93 -27.20 -3.99
CA LEU A 154 -31.05 -26.25 -4.67
C LEU A 154 -30.54 -25.19 -3.70
N LEU A 155 -29.24 -24.91 -3.75
CA LEU A 155 -28.60 -23.75 -3.15
C LEU A 155 -28.14 -22.82 -4.28
N VAL A 156 -28.53 -21.56 -4.21
CA VAL A 156 -27.97 -20.49 -5.04
C VAL A 156 -27.12 -19.59 -4.16
N LEU A 157 -25.85 -19.45 -4.50
CA LEU A 157 -24.90 -18.60 -3.81
C LEU A 157 -24.59 -17.39 -4.68
N SER A 158 -24.57 -16.23 -4.04
CA SER A 158 -24.17 -14.99 -4.69
C SER A 158 -22.68 -14.96 -5.04
N ALA A 159 -22.26 -13.89 -5.70
CA ALA A 159 -20.86 -13.60 -6.01
C ALA A 159 -20.07 -13.13 -4.77
N LEU A 160 -18.86 -12.62 -4.99
CA LEU A 160 -17.88 -12.35 -3.93
C LEU A 160 -17.88 -10.89 -3.43
N GLY A 161 -18.74 -10.04 -3.98
CA GLY A 161 -18.85 -8.62 -3.66
C GLY A 161 -17.81 -7.75 -4.36
N ASP A 162 -17.35 -8.15 -5.55
CA ASP A 162 -16.42 -7.40 -6.39
C ASP A 162 -17.13 -6.26 -7.14
N SER A 163 -16.42 -5.14 -7.30
CA SER A 163 -16.89 -3.97 -8.04
C SER A 163 -15.70 -3.19 -8.57
N GLY A 164 -15.82 -2.67 -9.80
CA GLY A 164 -14.73 -1.95 -10.44
C GLY A 164 -15.19 -1.17 -11.66
N SER A 165 -14.23 -0.63 -12.40
CA SER A 165 -14.48 0.16 -13.61
C SER A 165 -13.73 -0.36 -14.83
N VAL A 166 -14.17 -0.01 -16.04
CA VAL A 166 -13.44 -0.31 -17.29
C VAL A 166 -13.25 0.97 -18.14
N PRO A 167 -12.01 1.48 -18.28
CA PRO A 167 -10.77 1.00 -17.66
C PRO A 167 -10.75 1.13 -16.12
N ASP A 168 -9.84 0.42 -15.45
CA ASP A 168 -9.68 0.49 -14.00
C ASP A 168 -9.26 1.90 -13.54
N GLY A 169 -9.69 2.29 -12.34
CA GLY A 169 -9.30 3.56 -11.71
C GLY A 169 -10.18 4.77 -12.04
N ILE A 170 -11.38 4.56 -12.61
CA ILE A 170 -12.35 5.65 -12.79
C ILE A 170 -12.99 5.96 -11.44
N ASP A 171 -12.93 7.20 -10.98
CA ASP A 171 -13.52 7.60 -9.70
C ASP A 171 -15.05 7.45 -9.64
N ILE A 172 -15.56 7.08 -8.47
CA ILE A 172 -16.99 7.16 -8.14
C ILE A 172 -17.34 8.63 -7.87
N VAL A 173 -18.40 9.10 -8.53
CA VAL A 173 -18.83 10.51 -8.49
C VAL A 173 -20.29 10.68 -8.02
N ASP A 174 -21.07 9.59 -8.02
CA ASP A 174 -22.47 9.58 -7.61
C ASP A 174 -22.78 8.33 -6.78
N TYR A 175 -23.80 8.38 -5.91
CA TYR A 175 -24.16 7.24 -5.06
C TYR A 175 -24.80 6.08 -5.84
N ALA A 176 -25.47 6.38 -6.96
CA ALA A 176 -26.21 5.38 -7.71
C ALA A 176 -25.75 5.24 -9.17
N ASN A 177 -25.21 6.28 -9.79
CA ASN A 177 -25.08 6.36 -11.24
C ASN A 177 -23.66 6.68 -11.72
N ASN A 178 -22.80 5.67 -11.69
CA ASN A 178 -21.41 5.77 -12.14
C ASN A 178 -21.25 5.05 -13.49
N ASP A 179 -20.89 5.81 -14.52
CA ASP A 179 -20.63 5.23 -15.84
C ASP A 179 -19.31 4.46 -15.82
N ARG A 180 -19.21 3.42 -16.66
CA ARG A 180 -18.10 2.47 -16.80
C ARG A 180 -17.85 1.60 -15.57
N TRP A 181 -18.72 1.64 -14.57
CA TRP A 181 -18.66 0.79 -13.39
C TRP A 181 -19.49 -0.49 -13.53
N TYR A 182 -19.05 -1.54 -12.86
CA TYR A 182 -19.79 -2.79 -12.66
C TYR A 182 -19.80 -3.18 -11.18
N ASP A 183 -20.75 -4.03 -10.80
CA ASP A 183 -20.72 -4.83 -9.58
C ASP A 183 -21.22 -6.26 -9.88
N ASP A 184 -21.06 -7.17 -8.92
CA ASP A 184 -21.38 -8.59 -9.08
C ASP A 184 -22.69 -9.02 -8.37
N THR A 185 -23.52 -8.06 -7.97
CA THR A 185 -24.92 -8.37 -7.61
C THR A 185 -25.68 -8.89 -8.82
N SER A 186 -26.77 -9.62 -8.62
CA SER A 186 -27.56 -10.15 -9.73
C SER A 186 -28.96 -10.54 -9.29
N ASP A 187 -29.79 -10.94 -10.25
CA ASP A 187 -31.04 -11.64 -9.98
C ASP A 187 -31.45 -12.47 -11.19
N GLY A 188 -32.40 -13.38 -10.99
CA GLY A 188 -33.09 -14.00 -12.11
C GLY A 188 -33.94 -15.23 -11.77
N PRO A 189 -34.49 -15.88 -12.80
CA PRO A 189 -35.45 -16.96 -12.62
C PRO A 189 -34.80 -18.25 -12.13
N VAL A 190 -35.55 -18.98 -11.30
CA VAL A 190 -35.27 -20.34 -10.82
C VAL A 190 -36.40 -21.25 -11.29
N THR A 191 -36.06 -22.25 -12.11
CA THR A 191 -37.02 -23.22 -12.66
C THR A 191 -36.57 -24.65 -12.36
N ALA A 192 -37.51 -25.58 -12.41
CA ALA A 192 -37.20 -26.99 -12.20
C ALA A 192 -38.14 -27.91 -12.99
N THR A 193 -37.61 -29.06 -13.40
CA THR A 193 -38.41 -30.22 -13.81
C THR A 193 -38.20 -31.36 -12.84
N VAL A 194 -39.25 -32.11 -12.53
CA VAL A 194 -39.18 -33.23 -11.59
C VAL A 194 -40.04 -34.39 -12.05
N THR A 195 -39.52 -35.61 -11.91
CA THR A 195 -40.26 -36.84 -12.22
C THR A 195 -40.60 -37.59 -10.93
N VAL A 196 -41.89 -37.63 -10.58
CA VAL A 196 -42.43 -38.32 -9.40
C VAL A 196 -43.45 -39.35 -9.87
N ASP A 197 -43.37 -40.58 -9.36
CA ASP A 197 -44.30 -41.69 -9.70
C ASP A 197 -44.48 -41.89 -11.22
N GLY A 198 -43.41 -41.73 -11.99
CA GLY A 198 -43.40 -41.86 -13.46
C GLY A 198 -43.98 -40.66 -14.23
N SER A 199 -44.45 -39.62 -13.53
CA SER A 199 -45.00 -38.39 -14.14
C SER A 199 -44.00 -37.24 -14.02
N THR A 200 -43.74 -36.54 -15.13
CA THR A 200 -42.85 -35.37 -15.16
C THR A 200 -43.65 -34.07 -15.04
N PHE A 201 -43.28 -33.24 -14.06
CA PHE A 201 -43.86 -31.93 -13.81
C PHE A 201 -42.83 -30.84 -14.10
N THR A 202 -43.27 -29.76 -14.76
CA THR A 202 -42.56 -28.47 -14.74
C THR A 202 -43.06 -27.72 -13.52
N ALA A 203 -42.16 -27.41 -12.59
CA ALA A 203 -42.54 -26.72 -11.38
C ALA A 203 -42.91 -25.26 -11.67
N GLU A 204 -43.91 -24.73 -10.96
CA GLU A 204 -44.18 -23.29 -10.97
C GLU A 204 -42.93 -22.53 -10.48
N PRO A 205 -42.43 -21.55 -11.25
CA PRO A 205 -41.07 -21.05 -11.09
C PRO A 205 -40.96 -20.07 -9.93
N ALA A 206 -39.74 -19.85 -9.46
CA ALA A 206 -39.39 -18.86 -8.45
C ALA A 206 -38.35 -17.86 -9.00
N TRP A 207 -37.97 -16.89 -8.17
CA TRP A 207 -36.90 -15.93 -8.48
C TRP A 207 -35.83 -15.95 -7.39
N VAL A 208 -34.61 -15.56 -7.72
CA VAL A 208 -33.53 -15.33 -6.74
C VAL A 208 -32.99 -13.91 -6.88
N ILE A 209 -32.75 -13.25 -5.76
CA ILE A 209 -32.09 -11.94 -5.68
C ILE A 209 -30.75 -12.15 -4.97
N CYS A 210 -29.66 -11.77 -5.63
CA CYS A 210 -28.29 -11.76 -5.11
C CYS A 210 -27.94 -10.35 -4.63
N ALA A 211 -28.17 -10.09 -3.35
CA ALA A 211 -28.15 -8.77 -2.74
C ALA A 211 -26.86 -8.47 -1.95
N PRO A 212 -26.62 -7.19 -1.58
CA PRO A 212 -25.60 -6.84 -0.60
C PRO A 212 -25.73 -7.60 0.75
N PRO A 213 -24.64 -7.65 1.55
CA PRO A 213 -24.65 -8.19 2.90
C PRO A 213 -25.67 -7.53 3.83
N ASP A 214 -26.21 -8.29 4.76
CA ASP A 214 -26.98 -7.78 5.90
C ASP A 214 -26.07 -7.69 7.12
N PHE A 215 -25.74 -6.47 7.55
CA PHE A 215 -24.87 -6.22 8.71
C PHE A 215 -25.65 -6.13 10.02
N ALA A 216 -26.96 -6.32 10.02
CA ALA A 216 -27.79 -6.34 11.21
C ALA A 216 -28.96 -7.36 11.13
N PRO A 217 -28.69 -8.65 10.84
CA PRO A 217 -29.74 -9.66 10.65
C PRO A 217 -30.84 -9.74 11.73
N PRO A 218 -30.56 -9.57 13.04
CA PRO A 218 -31.59 -9.66 14.08
C PRO A 218 -32.42 -8.37 14.28
N VAL A 219 -32.09 -7.27 13.61
CA VAL A 219 -32.76 -5.96 13.85
C VAL A 219 -34.11 -5.90 13.15
N GLY A 220 -34.14 -6.21 11.86
CA GLY A 220 -35.33 -6.22 11.01
C GLY A 220 -35.91 -4.82 10.69
N SER A 221 -36.25 -4.59 9.43
CA SER A 221 -36.89 -3.32 8.99
C SER A 221 -38.34 -3.22 9.50
N VAL A 222 -38.78 -2.05 9.96
CA VAL A 222 -40.19 -1.84 10.40
C VAL A 222 -41.19 -2.26 9.32
N THR A 223 -40.89 -1.89 8.07
CA THR A 223 -41.57 -2.39 6.88
C THR A 223 -40.57 -3.25 6.10
N THR A 224 -40.80 -4.55 6.07
CA THR A 224 -39.98 -5.53 5.33
C THR A 224 -40.48 -5.71 3.90
N LEU A 225 -39.69 -6.35 3.04
CA LEU A 225 -40.17 -6.68 1.69
C LEU A 225 -41.37 -7.62 1.74
N TYR A 226 -41.47 -8.49 2.75
CA TYR A 226 -42.66 -9.30 2.99
C TYR A 226 -43.91 -8.44 3.20
N ASP A 227 -43.82 -7.40 4.05
CA ASP A 227 -44.94 -6.50 4.34
C ASP A 227 -45.42 -5.75 3.09
N VAL A 228 -44.48 -5.34 2.24
CA VAL A 228 -44.78 -4.70 0.95
C VAL A 228 -45.49 -5.65 0.00
N LEU A 229 -44.99 -6.88 -0.15
CA LEU A 229 -45.60 -7.84 -1.07
C LEU A 229 -46.91 -8.41 -0.52
N PHE A 230 -47.09 -8.43 0.81
CA PHE A 230 -48.38 -8.73 1.42
C PHE A 230 -49.40 -7.64 1.06
N GLN A 231 -49.02 -6.36 1.11
CA GLN A 231 -49.89 -5.27 0.65
C GLN A 231 -50.26 -5.44 -0.82
N VAL A 232 -49.30 -5.75 -1.71
CA VAL A 232 -49.57 -6.01 -3.12
C VAL A 232 -50.56 -7.17 -3.30
N ALA A 233 -50.40 -8.25 -2.53
CA ALA A 233 -51.31 -9.38 -2.57
C ALA A 233 -52.74 -9.02 -2.08
N VAL A 234 -52.86 -8.11 -1.11
CA VAL A 234 -54.16 -7.55 -0.68
C VAL A 234 -54.78 -6.69 -1.78
N ASP A 235 -54.01 -5.80 -2.39
CA ASP A 235 -54.48 -4.90 -3.45
C ASP A 235 -54.96 -5.66 -4.71
N LYS A 236 -54.31 -6.80 -4.99
CA LYS A 236 -54.69 -7.72 -6.07
C LYS A 236 -55.84 -8.66 -5.71
N GLY A 237 -56.29 -8.65 -4.45
CA GLY A 237 -57.36 -9.53 -3.96
C GLY A 237 -56.93 -10.99 -3.78
N PHE A 238 -55.63 -11.29 -3.77
CA PHE A 238 -55.14 -12.64 -3.48
C PHE A 238 -55.18 -12.98 -1.99
N LEU A 239 -54.95 -11.97 -1.14
CA LEU A 239 -55.04 -12.06 0.31
C LEU A 239 -55.98 -10.98 0.85
N SER A 240 -56.33 -11.08 2.13
CA SER A 240 -57.13 -10.07 2.83
C SER A 240 -56.42 -9.63 4.10
N THR A 241 -56.64 -8.37 4.51
CA THR A 241 -56.20 -7.92 5.83
C THR A 241 -56.88 -8.78 6.90
N PRO A 242 -56.13 -9.31 7.89
CA PRO A 242 -56.71 -10.16 8.93
C PRO A 242 -57.91 -9.48 9.62
N ALA A 243 -59.06 -10.16 9.63
CA ALA A 243 -60.28 -9.65 10.25
C ALA A 243 -60.06 -9.38 11.74
N LYS A 244 -59.35 -10.29 12.41
CA LYS A 244 -58.97 -10.21 13.82
C LYS A 244 -57.48 -10.57 13.97
N PRO A 245 -56.57 -9.58 14.00
CA PRO A 245 -55.12 -9.84 14.03
C PRO A 245 -54.70 -10.53 15.34
N LEU A 246 -53.83 -11.53 15.24
CA LEU A 246 -53.13 -12.11 16.40
C LEU A 246 -52.02 -11.19 16.90
N PHE A 247 -51.90 -10.99 18.21
CA PHE A 247 -50.88 -10.12 18.80
C PHE A 247 -49.46 -10.59 18.47
N THR A 248 -49.12 -11.84 18.75
CA THR A 248 -47.75 -12.35 18.59
C THR A 248 -47.29 -12.41 17.13
N GLN A 249 -48.22 -12.65 16.19
CA GLN A 249 -47.89 -12.84 14.77
C GLN A 249 -47.97 -11.56 13.92
N HIS A 250 -48.88 -10.63 14.26
CA HIS A 250 -49.20 -9.47 13.41
C HIS A 250 -48.86 -8.12 14.06
N ILE A 251 -48.89 -8.02 15.39
CA ILE A 251 -48.72 -6.73 16.11
C ILE A 251 -47.32 -6.65 16.72
N LEU A 252 -46.93 -7.65 17.50
CA LEU A 252 -45.65 -7.69 18.20
C LEU A 252 -44.44 -7.50 17.27
N PRO A 253 -44.36 -8.11 16.07
CA PRO A 253 -43.21 -7.91 15.18
C PRO A 253 -43.04 -6.45 14.73
N ILE A 254 -44.14 -5.70 14.50
CA ILE A 254 -44.09 -4.28 14.11
C ILE A 254 -43.52 -3.45 15.26
N LEU A 255 -43.94 -3.73 16.49
CA LEU A 255 -43.48 -3.05 17.70
C LEU A 255 -42.00 -3.37 18.01
N VAL A 256 -41.58 -4.62 17.89
CA VAL A 256 -40.19 -5.05 18.15
C VAL A 256 -39.23 -4.45 17.13
N ARG A 257 -39.52 -4.55 15.83
CA ARG A 257 -38.65 -4.00 14.76
C ARG A 257 -38.52 -2.48 14.86
N THR A 258 -39.60 -1.82 15.24
CA THR A 258 -39.61 -0.41 15.60
C THR A 258 -38.54 -0.12 16.67
N LEU A 259 -38.55 -0.84 17.80
CA LEU A 259 -37.62 -0.58 18.90
C LEU A 259 -36.18 -0.97 18.57
N ASN A 260 -35.98 -2.09 17.88
CA ASN A 260 -34.66 -2.62 17.54
C ASN A 260 -33.85 -1.66 16.66
N ILE A 261 -34.49 -0.85 15.81
CA ILE A 261 -33.80 0.17 15.02
C ILE A 261 -33.01 1.16 15.90
N GLY A 262 -33.42 1.40 17.14
CA GLY A 262 -32.66 2.23 18.08
C GLY A 262 -31.27 1.67 18.42
N ARG A 263 -31.03 0.37 18.16
CA ARG A 263 -29.72 -0.27 18.33
C ARG A 263 -28.77 -0.04 17.16
N THR A 264 -29.31 0.37 16.00
CA THR A 264 -28.54 0.60 14.78
C THR A 264 -28.58 2.05 14.27
N SER A 265 -29.33 2.94 14.94
CA SER A 265 -29.34 4.36 14.61
C SER A 265 -29.64 5.23 15.83
N LYS A 266 -28.72 6.13 16.19
CA LYS A 266 -28.95 7.08 17.30
C LYS A 266 -30.00 8.15 16.97
N PHE A 267 -30.31 8.35 15.68
CA PHE A 267 -31.29 9.34 15.23
C PHE A 267 -32.71 8.83 15.37
N ALA A 268 -32.94 7.56 15.05
CA ALA A 268 -34.23 6.93 15.23
C ALA A 268 -34.49 6.58 16.71
N ALA A 269 -33.44 6.24 17.49
CA ALA A 269 -33.57 5.76 18.86
C ALA A 269 -34.48 6.60 19.78
N PRO A 270 -34.36 7.94 19.90
CA PRO A 270 -35.14 8.73 20.87
C PRO A 270 -36.65 8.65 20.66
N TRP A 271 -37.08 8.32 19.44
CA TRP A 271 -38.50 8.32 19.05
C TRP A 271 -39.18 6.98 19.31
N HIS A 272 -38.42 5.96 19.71
CA HIS A 272 -38.84 4.57 19.84
C HIS A 272 -38.50 4.06 21.26
N THR A 273 -38.94 4.68 22.37
CA THR A 273 -38.42 4.29 23.72
C THR A 273 -39.41 4.29 24.89
N ASP A 274 -40.66 4.72 24.72
CA ASP A 274 -41.53 4.93 25.88
C ASP A 274 -42.36 3.68 26.29
N PHE A 275 -42.14 2.52 25.66
CA PHE A 275 -42.84 1.27 26.02
C PHE A 275 -42.02 -0.01 25.78
N ASP A 276 -42.42 -1.08 26.48
CA ASP A 276 -41.93 -2.45 26.26
C ASP A 276 -42.90 -3.23 25.35
N PRO A 277 -42.45 -3.74 24.19
CA PRO A 277 -43.30 -4.38 23.21
C PRO A 277 -43.83 -5.72 23.71
N THR A 278 -43.10 -6.42 24.59
CA THR A 278 -43.51 -7.72 25.13
C THR A 278 -44.69 -7.59 26.10
N SER A 279 -44.79 -6.45 26.77
CA SER A 279 -45.92 -6.11 27.65
C SER A 279 -47.12 -5.49 26.91
N ALA A 280 -47.01 -5.27 25.58
CA ALA A 280 -47.94 -4.42 24.86
C ALA A 280 -49.35 -5.02 24.71
N ALA A 281 -49.51 -6.33 24.84
CA ALA A 281 -50.82 -6.98 24.89
C ALA A 281 -51.65 -6.52 26.12
N ALA A 282 -50.98 -6.37 27.27
CA ALA A 282 -51.62 -6.00 28.53
C ALA A 282 -51.85 -4.48 28.69
N MET A 283 -51.41 -3.65 27.73
CA MET A 283 -51.64 -2.20 27.78
C MET A 283 -53.13 -1.89 27.74
N GLY A 284 -53.61 -0.93 28.54
CA GLY A 284 -54.98 -0.44 28.41
C GLY A 284 -55.23 0.33 27.10
N ASP A 285 -56.50 0.43 26.69
CA ASP A 285 -56.94 1.00 25.40
C ASP A 285 -56.34 2.39 25.13
N SER A 286 -56.34 3.27 26.13
CA SER A 286 -55.76 4.62 26.03
C SER A 286 -54.27 4.61 25.71
N ARG A 287 -53.52 3.65 26.27
CA ARG A 287 -52.08 3.50 25.99
C ARG A 287 -51.85 2.94 24.59
N ARG A 288 -52.64 1.95 24.15
CA ARG A 288 -52.57 1.42 22.77
C ARG A 288 -52.90 2.51 21.75
N GLN A 289 -53.91 3.34 22.01
CA GLN A 289 -54.22 4.52 21.18
C GLN A 289 -53.08 5.54 21.15
N THR A 290 -52.40 5.77 22.27
CA THR A 290 -51.22 6.65 22.34
C THR A 290 -50.08 6.12 21.46
N VAL A 291 -49.73 4.83 21.59
CA VAL A 291 -48.69 4.19 20.77
C VAL A 291 -49.07 4.20 19.28
N PHE A 292 -50.34 3.91 18.96
CA PHE A 292 -50.84 3.98 17.59
C PHE A 292 -50.74 5.40 16.99
N SER A 293 -50.95 6.45 17.80
CA SER A 293 -50.85 7.85 17.34
C SER A 293 -49.44 8.28 16.89
N TYR A 294 -48.42 7.48 17.23
CA TYR A 294 -47.06 7.67 16.73
C TYR A 294 -46.95 7.26 15.26
N PHE A 295 -47.70 6.25 14.80
CA PHE A 295 -47.64 5.81 13.41
C PHE A 295 -48.25 6.85 12.46
N ARG A 296 -47.52 7.18 11.40
CA ARG A 296 -48.00 8.08 10.36
C ARG A 296 -49.05 7.37 9.49
N PRO A 297 -50.22 7.98 9.23
CA PRO A 297 -51.23 7.40 8.34
C PRO A 297 -50.73 7.36 6.89
N PRO A 298 -50.83 6.20 6.20
CA PRO A 298 -50.59 6.13 4.76
C PRO A 298 -51.73 6.83 3.97
N PRO A 299 -51.53 7.15 2.67
CA PRO A 299 -52.40 8.07 1.91
C PRO A 299 -53.90 7.76 1.89
N ASN A 300 -54.31 6.49 1.94
CA ASN A 300 -55.72 6.09 1.91
C ASN A 300 -56.26 5.64 3.28
N SER A 301 -55.54 5.92 4.37
CA SER A 301 -55.96 5.54 5.73
C SER A 301 -56.59 6.70 6.50
N PRO A 302 -57.52 6.42 7.44
CA PRO A 302 -58.08 7.44 8.31
C PRO A 302 -57.00 8.19 9.08
N ALA A 303 -57.05 9.53 9.02
CA ALA A 303 -56.14 10.38 9.77
C ALA A 303 -56.37 10.22 11.29
N VAL A 304 -55.27 10.27 12.04
CA VAL A 304 -55.28 10.30 13.51
C VAL A 304 -54.74 11.62 14.03
N SER A 305 -55.15 12.02 15.23
CA SER A 305 -54.49 13.09 15.98
C SER A 305 -53.31 12.50 16.76
N GLY A 306 -52.23 13.27 16.93
CA GLY A 306 -51.04 12.83 17.66
C GLY A 306 -49.71 13.15 16.96
N PRO A 307 -48.58 12.64 17.49
CA PRO A 307 -47.23 13.04 17.08
C PRO A 307 -46.82 12.58 15.68
N LYS A 308 -47.34 11.45 15.18
CA LYS A 308 -47.05 10.90 13.83
C LYS A 308 -45.56 10.83 13.51
N ASN A 309 -44.76 10.48 14.52
CA ASN A 309 -43.32 10.45 14.44
C ASN A 309 -42.78 9.08 14.01
N MET A 310 -43.60 8.10 13.66
CA MET A 310 -43.17 6.74 13.37
C MET A 310 -43.56 6.22 11.98
N PRO A 311 -42.64 5.49 11.31
CA PRO A 311 -41.22 5.29 11.66
C PRO A 311 -40.36 6.55 11.40
N LYS A 312 -39.31 6.80 12.20
CA LYS A 312 -38.34 7.90 11.98
C LYS A 312 -37.21 7.51 11.02
N ILE A 313 -37.61 7.25 9.78
CA ILE A 313 -36.71 6.98 8.65
C ILE A 313 -37.22 7.69 7.40
N TRP A 314 -36.34 7.91 6.43
CA TRP A 314 -36.68 8.50 5.13
C TRP A 314 -37.69 7.64 4.39
N GLY A 315 -38.69 8.30 3.81
CA GLY A 315 -39.61 7.76 2.81
C GLY A 315 -39.02 7.89 1.41
N ASP A 316 -39.83 7.49 0.42
CA ASP A 316 -39.41 7.55 -0.97
C ASP A 316 -39.11 8.99 -1.41
N ASP A 317 -38.21 9.15 -2.39
CA ASP A 317 -37.80 10.42 -2.99
C ASP A 317 -37.08 11.43 -2.08
N ASN A 318 -36.70 11.05 -0.85
CA ASN A 318 -36.00 11.91 0.11
C ASN A 318 -36.75 13.23 0.41
N LYS A 319 -38.08 13.18 0.44
CA LYS A 319 -38.96 14.36 0.63
C LYS A 319 -39.86 14.29 1.85
N ALA A 320 -40.09 13.09 2.38
CA ALA A 320 -40.97 12.85 3.51
C ALA A 320 -40.44 11.65 4.31
N ASP A 321 -40.84 11.55 5.57
CA ASP A 321 -40.64 10.36 6.38
C ASP A 321 -41.46 9.17 5.82
N GLN A 322 -40.97 7.95 6.07
CA GLN A 322 -41.66 6.73 5.67
C GLN A 322 -42.99 6.54 6.41
N VAL A 323 -43.89 5.79 5.77
CA VAL A 323 -45.12 5.26 6.35
C VAL A 323 -45.06 3.73 6.34
N VAL A 324 -45.72 3.09 7.30
CA VAL A 324 -46.02 1.65 7.23
C VAL A 324 -47.03 1.37 6.11
N THR A 325 -47.19 0.10 5.70
CA THR A 325 -48.20 -0.25 4.68
C THR A 325 -49.62 -0.01 5.18
N GLU A 326 -50.59 0.11 4.28
CA GLU A 326 -52.00 0.29 4.65
C GLU A 326 -52.52 -0.89 5.49
N THR A 327 -52.07 -2.11 5.16
CA THR A 327 -52.36 -3.32 5.92
C THR A 327 -51.75 -3.26 7.33
N GLN A 328 -50.48 -2.90 7.47
CA GLN A 328 -49.83 -2.75 8.77
C GLN A 328 -50.54 -1.68 9.61
N TYR A 329 -50.89 -0.54 9.02
CA TYR A 329 -51.64 0.53 9.69
C TYR A 329 -53.03 0.07 10.13
N ALA A 330 -53.75 -0.68 9.29
CA ALA A 330 -55.06 -1.25 9.63
C ALA A 330 -54.99 -2.27 10.77
N ILE A 331 -53.96 -3.13 10.78
CA ILE A 331 -53.68 -4.07 11.88
C ILE A 331 -53.44 -3.30 13.18
N MET A 332 -52.56 -2.30 13.15
CA MET A 332 -52.25 -1.48 14.31
C MET A 332 -53.47 -0.67 14.80
N LYS A 333 -54.37 -0.26 13.88
CA LYS A 333 -55.63 0.38 14.25
C LYS A 333 -56.54 -0.56 15.03
N LYS A 334 -56.67 -1.82 14.58
CA LYS A 334 -57.48 -2.84 15.28
C LYS A 334 -56.94 -3.15 16.67
N TRP A 335 -55.62 -3.16 16.85
CA TRP A 335 -54.99 -3.30 18.17
C TRP A 335 -55.43 -2.23 19.17
N THR A 336 -55.82 -1.02 18.71
CA THR A 336 -56.37 0.01 19.63
C THR A 336 -57.76 -0.31 20.18
N GLY A 337 -58.46 -1.28 19.58
CA GLY A 337 -59.78 -1.76 20.00
C GLY A 337 -59.71 -2.85 21.07
N THR A 338 -60.82 -3.52 21.33
CA THR A 338 -61.00 -4.45 22.47
C THR A 338 -60.35 -5.82 22.16
N PRO A 339 -59.45 -6.34 23.02
CA PRO A 339 -58.94 -7.71 22.90
C PRO A 339 -60.09 -8.73 22.90
N GLY A 340 -60.02 -9.76 22.07
CA GLY A 340 -61.08 -10.75 21.90
C GLY A 340 -62.24 -10.29 21.00
N THR A 341 -62.26 -9.03 20.55
CA THR A 341 -63.22 -8.54 19.54
C THR A 341 -62.50 -8.04 18.29
N ASP A 342 -61.64 -7.03 18.43
CA ASP A 342 -60.97 -6.37 17.30
C ASP A 342 -59.64 -7.05 16.93
N TRP A 343 -59.00 -7.69 17.91
CA TRP A 343 -57.75 -8.45 17.78
C TRP A 343 -57.74 -9.60 18.81
N GLU A 344 -56.89 -10.60 18.62
CA GLU A 344 -56.72 -11.70 19.59
C GLU A 344 -55.47 -11.48 20.43
N ASP A 345 -55.64 -11.49 21.75
CA ASP A 345 -54.52 -11.56 22.69
C ASP A 345 -54.10 -13.02 22.88
N ASP A 346 -53.09 -13.42 22.13
CA ASP A 346 -52.42 -14.70 22.25
C ASP A 346 -51.11 -14.60 23.05
N SER A 347 -50.84 -13.50 23.75
CA SER A 347 -49.55 -13.30 24.46
C SER A 347 -49.32 -14.25 25.63
N ALA A 348 -50.39 -14.66 26.33
CA ALA A 348 -50.30 -15.61 27.44
C ALA A 348 -50.13 -17.07 26.97
N ASN A 349 -50.61 -17.37 25.76
CA ASN A 349 -50.52 -18.70 25.14
C ASN A 349 -50.13 -18.52 23.66
N PRO A 350 -48.89 -18.07 23.38
CA PRO A 350 -48.46 -17.79 22.02
C PRO A 350 -48.56 -19.07 21.19
N PRO A 351 -48.93 -18.98 19.90
CA PRO A 351 -48.79 -20.09 18.98
C PRO A 351 -47.36 -20.63 19.08
N PRO A 352 -47.17 -21.97 19.05
CA PRO A 352 -45.84 -22.54 19.06
C PRO A 352 -45.00 -21.91 17.95
N ALA A 353 -43.78 -21.49 18.27
CA ALA A 353 -42.86 -20.97 17.27
C ALA A 353 -42.73 -22.02 16.14
N PRO A 354 -42.78 -21.62 14.85
CA PRO A 354 -42.72 -22.60 13.78
C PRO A 354 -41.41 -23.39 13.87
N THR A 355 -41.52 -24.70 14.04
CA THR A 355 -40.37 -25.62 14.08
C THR A 355 -40.20 -26.39 12.78
N THR A 356 -41.24 -26.43 11.95
CA THR A 356 -41.26 -27.13 10.67
C THR A 356 -41.24 -26.14 9.51
N VAL A 357 -40.45 -26.45 8.49
CA VAL A 357 -40.43 -25.70 7.23
C VAL A 357 -41.75 -25.91 6.48
N THR A 358 -42.39 -24.81 6.09
CA THR A 358 -43.59 -24.82 5.22
C THR A 358 -43.33 -23.97 3.97
N PRO A 359 -44.05 -24.20 2.85
CA PRO A 359 -43.89 -23.41 1.64
C PRO A 359 -44.00 -21.90 1.88
N ASP A 360 -45.10 -21.45 2.49
CA ASP A 360 -45.32 -20.03 2.79
C ASP A 360 -44.34 -19.50 3.85
N GLY A 361 -43.95 -20.36 4.80
CA GLY A 361 -42.95 -20.06 5.82
C GLY A 361 -41.58 -19.72 5.22
N LEU A 362 -41.14 -20.46 4.19
CA LEU A 362 -39.90 -20.17 3.47
C LEU A 362 -39.94 -18.81 2.79
N THR A 363 -41.02 -18.51 2.07
CA THR A 363 -41.19 -17.22 1.39
C THR A 363 -41.21 -16.08 2.40
N ARG A 364 -41.95 -16.22 3.50
CA ARG A 364 -41.99 -15.22 4.57
C ARG A 364 -40.61 -15.02 5.21
N ALA A 365 -39.93 -16.10 5.59
CA ALA A 365 -38.61 -16.04 6.21
C ALA A 365 -37.59 -15.31 5.33
N ALA A 366 -37.56 -15.62 4.02
CA ALA A 366 -36.67 -14.97 3.07
C ALA A 366 -36.96 -13.47 2.92
N LEU A 367 -38.24 -13.08 2.83
CA LEU A 367 -38.64 -11.69 2.54
C LEU A 367 -38.71 -10.79 3.78
N GLU A 368 -38.95 -11.33 4.98
CA GLU A 368 -38.90 -10.56 6.23
C GLU A 368 -37.48 -10.10 6.59
N ALA A 369 -36.47 -10.77 6.05
CA ALA A 369 -35.06 -10.40 6.19
C ALA A 369 -34.61 -9.30 5.21
N CYS A 370 -35.52 -8.71 4.43
CA CYS A 370 -35.22 -7.67 3.44
C CYS A 370 -35.88 -6.34 3.78
N SER A 371 -35.28 -5.24 3.33
CA SER A 371 -35.87 -3.91 3.48
C SER A 371 -37.09 -3.75 2.56
N GLY A 372 -38.22 -3.32 3.12
CA GLY A 372 -39.43 -2.97 2.36
C GLY A 372 -39.49 -1.51 1.92
N GLY A 373 -38.46 -0.72 2.25
CA GLY A 373 -38.34 0.66 1.85
C GLY A 373 -37.69 1.53 2.92
N ALA A 374 -37.44 2.81 2.63
CA ALA A 374 -37.76 3.49 1.36
C ALA A 374 -37.07 2.92 0.12
N PHE A 375 -37.67 3.08 -1.06
CA PHE A 375 -37.07 2.65 -2.33
C PHE A 375 -36.36 3.82 -3.03
N PHE A 376 -35.18 4.19 -2.51
CA PHE A 376 -34.33 5.27 -3.04
C PHE A 376 -32.82 4.93 -3.13
N PRO A 377 -32.39 3.86 -3.82
CA PRO A 377 -33.20 2.88 -4.52
C PRO A 377 -33.72 1.75 -3.64
N GLY A 378 -33.16 1.55 -2.43
CA GLY A 378 -33.41 0.41 -1.54
C GLY A 378 -32.14 -0.40 -1.32
N ILE A 379 -32.23 -1.57 -0.65
CA ILE A 379 -31.08 -2.46 -0.42
C ILE A 379 -31.10 -3.67 -1.36
N GLU A 380 -32.07 -4.58 -1.21
CA GLU A 380 -32.16 -5.79 -2.03
C GLU A 380 -32.90 -5.58 -3.35
N ALA A 381 -33.95 -4.75 -3.32
CA ALA A 381 -34.81 -4.46 -4.45
C ALA A 381 -35.34 -3.02 -4.37
N SER A 382 -35.96 -2.58 -5.47
CA SER A 382 -36.57 -1.26 -5.58
C SER A 382 -38.07 -1.35 -5.92
N TRP A 383 -38.65 -0.21 -6.29
CA TRP A 383 -40.08 -0.03 -6.43
C TRP A 383 -40.74 -0.83 -7.57
N PHE A 384 -39.99 -1.53 -8.45
CA PHE A 384 -40.55 -2.46 -9.44
C PHE A 384 -41.32 -3.64 -8.82
N LEU A 385 -41.03 -4.03 -7.59
CA LEU A 385 -41.77 -5.11 -6.92
C LEU A 385 -43.06 -4.60 -6.25
N ARG A 386 -43.14 -3.32 -5.90
CA ARG A 386 -44.30 -2.71 -5.22
C ARG A 386 -45.29 -2.07 -6.19
N ASN A 387 -44.80 -1.37 -7.20
CA ASN A 387 -45.62 -0.47 -8.03
C ASN A 387 -46.01 -1.15 -9.35
N THR A 388 -46.86 -2.18 -9.30
CA THR A 388 -47.18 -3.09 -10.44
C THR A 388 -47.73 -2.39 -11.69
N ASN A 389 -48.25 -1.17 -11.57
CA ASN A 389 -48.81 -0.41 -12.68
C ASN A 389 -47.76 0.43 -13.44
N ARG A 390 -46.50 0.43 -13.01
CA ARG A 390 -45.44 1.21 -13.66
C ARG A 390 -44.80 0.43 -14.81
N PRO A 391 -44.26 1.12 -15.83
CA PRO A 391 -43.51 0.45 -16.90
C PRO A 391 -42.35 -0.38 -16.34
N ALA A 392 -42.19 -1.60 -16.86
CA ALA A 392 -41.18 -2.57 -16.43
C ALA A 392 -41.30 -3.07 -14.97
N ALA A 393 -42.35 -2.71 -14.23
CA ALA A 393 -42.65 -3.33 -12.94
C ALA A 393 -43.17 -4.76 -13.14
N PHE A 394 -42.97 -5.60 -12.11
CA PHE A 394 -43.44 -6.97 -12.14
C PHE A 394 -44.92 -7.05 -11.77
N ASP A 395 -45.64 -7.97 -12.40
CA ASP A 395 -46.94 -8.45 -11.93
C ASP A 395 -46.81 -9.78 -11.20
N TYR A 396 -47.91 -10.29 -10.64
CA TYR A 396 -47.92 -11.50 -9.79
C TYR A 396 -48.97 -12.51 -10.23
N THR A 397 -48.62 -13.80 -10.26
CA THR A 397 -49.54 -14.89 -10.63
C THR A 397 -50.27 -15.50 -9.43
N GLU A 398 -49.68 -15.40 -8.24
CA GLU A 398 -50.25 -15.76 -6.94
C GLU A 398 -49.55 -14.92 -5.85
N PRO A 399 -49.97 -14.97 -4.56
CA PRO A 399 -49.26 -14.27 -3.49
C PRO A 399 -47.75 -14.51 -3.56
N PHE A 400 -46.98 -13.42 -3.61
CA PHE A 400 -45.51 -13.43 -3.61
C PHE A 400 -44.83 -14.14 -4.80
N ARG A 401 -45.54 -14.62 -5.83
CA ARG A 401 -44.93 -15.23 -7.03
C ARG A 401 -44.94 -14.27 -8.21
N LEU A 402 -43.75 -13.89 -8.66
CA LEU A 402 -43.57 -13.00 -9.81
C LEU A 402 -44.10 -13.65 -11.09
N ASN A 403 -44.76 -12.84 -11.92
CA ASN A 403 -45.06 -13.20 -13.30
C ASN A 403 -43.82 -12.96 -14.15
N HIS A 404 -43.24 -14.03 -14.69
CA HIS A 404 -42.01 -13.95 -15.48
C HIS A 404 -42.24 -13.44 -16.91
N THR A 405 -43.50 -13.29 -17.33
CA THR A 405 -43.83 -12.88 -18.70
C THR A 405 -43.28 -11.48 -19.00
N GLY A 406 -42.39 -11.38 -19.99
CA GLY A 406 -41.76 -10.12 -20.38
C GLY A 406 -40.60 -9.66 -19.49
N HIS A 407 -40.17 -10.50 -18.54
CA HIS A 407 -39.05 -10.24 -17.63
C HIS A 407 -37.95 -11.29 -17.80
N GLY A 408 -36.70 -10.86 -17.72
CA GLY A 408 -35.51 -11.71 -17.78
C GLY A 408 -34.60 -11.55 -16.56
N ALA A 409 -33.53 -12.33 -16.53
CA ALA A 409 -32.49 -12.20 -15.50
C ALA A 409 -31.96 -10.76 -15.41
N GLY A 410 -31.68 -10.29 -14.20
CA GLY A 410 -31.20 -8.93 -13.89
C GLY A 410 -32.29 -7.85 -13.80
N ASP A 411 -33.56 -8.17 -14.04
CA ASP A 411 -34.62 -7.18 -14.10
C ASP A 411 -35.09 -6.64 -12.74
N VAL A 412 -34.88 -7.38 -11.65
CA VAL A 412 -35.24 -6.91 -10.30
C VAL A 412 -34.22 -5.89 -9.78
N THR A 413 -32.92 -6.14 -10.01
CA THR A 413 -31.82 -5.36 -9.43
C THR A 413 -31.31 -4.22 -10.31
N LYS A 414 -31.73 -4.12 -11.57
CA LYS A 414 -31.25 -3.08 -12.50
C LYS A 414 -31.55 -1.63 -12.07
N GLN A 415 -32.49 -1.40 -11.15
CA GLN A 415 -32.77 -0.08 -10.57
C GLN A 415 -31.76 0.32 -9.49
N MET A 416 -31.06 -0.65 -8.89
CA MET A 416 -30.20 -0.40 -7.74
C MET A 416 -28.97 0.42 -8.14
N ALA A 417 -28.29 0.94 -7.13
CA ALA A 417 -27.05 1.67 -7.28
C ALA A 417 -25.95 0.84 -7.94
N LEU A 418 -25.08 1.54 -8.66
CA LEU A 418 -23.94 0.98 -9.38
C LEU A 418 -22.67 1.81 -9.11
N PRO A 419 -21.69 1.29 -8.36
CA PRO A 419 -21.75 0.03 -7.62
C PRO A 419 -22.58 0.14 -6.33
N TRP A 420 -23.09 -0.98 -5.80
CA TRP A 420 -23.92 -0.99 -4.58
C TRP A 420 -23.22 -0.41 -3.33
N GLN A 421 -21.89 -0.51 -3.27
CA GLN A 421 -21.07 0.06 -2.20
C GLN A 421 -21.19 1.59 -2.14
N ALA A 422 -21.39 2.24 -3.28
CA ALA A 422 -21.55 3.69 -3.32
C ALA A 422 -22.79 4.17 -2.57
N ASP A 423 -23.86 3.38 -2.66
CA ASP A 423 -25.10 3.58 -1.92
C ASP A 423 -24.93 3.22 -0.44
N TYR A 424 -24.27 2.12 -0.10
CA TYR A 424 -23.98 1.79 1.31
C TYR A 424 -23.20 2.89 2.05
N LEU A 425 -22.34 3.65 1.37
CA LEU A 425 -21.68 4.79 1.99
C LEU A 425 -22.66 5.92 2.31
N LEU A 426 -23.56 6.26 1.36
CA LEU A 426 -24.50 7.38 1.51
C LEU A 426 -25.82 7.02 2.20
N CYS A 427 -26.15 5.74 2.31
CA CYS A 427 -27.25 5.22 3.11
C CYS A 427 -26.92 5.37 4.60
N ARG A 428 -26.84 6.62 5.03
CA ARG A 428 -26.70 7.03 6.42
C ARG A 428 -27.68 8.15 6.72
N PHE A 429 -27.83 8.47 7.99
CA PHE A 429 -28.61 9.65 8.37
C PHE A 429 -28.19 10.93 7.63
N GLY A 430 -29.17 11.81 7.34
CA GLY A 430 -28.91 13.13 6.76
C GLY A 430 -30.14 14.02 6.68
N GLY A 431 -29.92 15.33 6.58
CA GLY A 431 -30.97 16.34 6.53
C GLY A 431 -31.53 16.54 5.12
N GLY A 432 -32.80 16.21 4.92
CA GLY A 432 -33.52 16.39 3.65
C GLY A 432 -33.99 17.83 3.48
N GLY A 433 -33.05 18.78 3.50
CA GLY A 433 -33.29 20.19 3.22
C GLY A 433 -34.13 20.96 4.26
N THR A 434 -34.63 20.30 5.31
CA THR A 434 -35.32 20.95 6.44
C THR A 434 -34.32 21.17 7.58
N PRO A 435 -33.96 22.40 7.94
CA PRO A 435 -33.03 22.66 9.03
C PRO A 435 -33.52 22.03 10.35
N GLY A 436 -32.68 21.19 10.97
CA GLY A 436 -32.92 20.65 12.31
C GLY A 436 -33.55 19.26 12.43
N VAL A 437 -33.74 18.51 11.32
CA VAL A 437 -34.26 17.13 11.36
C VAL A 437 -33.42 16.20 10.47
N ASP A 438 -32.56 15.39 11.09
CA ASP A 438 -31.84 14.29 10.42
C ASP A 438 -32.64 12.98 10.57
N LEU A 439 -32.87 12.25 9.47
CA LEU A 439 -33.53 10.93 9.47
C LEU A 439 -32.57 9.87 8.93
N ALA A 440 -32.72 8.63 9.39
CA ALA A 440 -31.99 7.45 8.89
C ALA A 440 -32.63 6.87 7.61
N TRP A 441 -31.87 6.12 6.81
CA TRP A 441 -32.36 5.39 5.63
C TRP A 441 -32.71 3.94 5.96
N TRP A 442 -31.72 3.04 5.96
CA TRP A 442 -31.92 1.59 6.16
C TRP A 442 -31.06 1.01 7.30
N PRO A 443 -31.20 1.51 8.55
CA PRO A 443 -30.35 1.11 9.67
C PRO A 443 -30.48 -0.37 10.07
N ALA A 444 -31.53 -1.07 9.62
CA ALA A 444 -31.73 -2.49 9.90
C ALA A 444 -30.84 -3.43 9.06
N HIS A 445 -30.32 -2.97 7.92
CA HIS A 445 -29.43 -3.74 7.02
C HIS A 445 -28.02 -3.16 6.98
N ARG A 446 -27.94 -1.83 7.01
CA ARG A 446 -26.72 -1.03 7.01
C ARG A 446 -26.80 -0.10 8.23
N PRO A 447 -26.22 -0.46 9.38
CA PRO A 447 -26.27 0.38 10.58
C PRO A 447 -25.68 1.78 10.37
N ASP A 448 -26.23 2.79 11.05
CA ASP A 448 -25.62 4.11 11.19
C ASP A 448 -24.65 4.12 12.38
N ASP A 449 -25.14 3.65 13.53
CA ASP A 449 -24.42 3.63 14.79
C ASP A 449 -24.68 2.29 15.49
N VAL A 450 -23.66 1.72 16.13
CA VAL A 450 -23.71 0.40 16.76
C VAL A 450 -23.14 0.43 18.17
N PHE A 451 -23.50 -0.54 19.00
CA PHE A 451 -22.91 -0.75 20.33
C PHE A 451 -21.76 -1.76 20.24
N PRO A 452 -20.50 -1.36 20.44
CA PRO A 452 -19.39 -2.31 20.44
C PRO A 452 -19.56 -3.35 21.55
N GLU A 453 -19.21 -4.61 21.25
CA GLU A 453 -19.18 -5.70 22.24
C GLU A 453 -18.30 -5.38 23.47
N THR A 454 -17.25 -4.58 23.29
CA THR A 454 -16.34 -4.14 24.35
C THR A 454 -16.91 -3.03 25.25
N GLY A 455 -18.09 -2.50 24.93
CA GLY A 455 -18.74 -1.40 25.65
C GLY A 455 -18.34 0.00 25.14
N GLY A 456 -18.50 1.02 25.99
CA GLY A 456 -18.12 2.41 25.66
C GLY A 456 -19.18 3.24 24.90
N GLY A 457 -20.44 2.77 24.91
CA GLY A 457 -21.58 3.46 24.30
C GLY A 457 -21.70 3.25 22.79
N GLN A 458 -22.69 3.90 22.16
CA GLN A 458 -22.93 3.79 20.72
C GLN A 458 -21.84 4.52 19.93
N LYS A 459 -21.39 3.93 18.81
CA LYS A 459 -20.32 4.44 17.93
C LYS A 459 -20.76 4.39 16.48
N ASP A 460 -20.21 5.26 15.64
CA ASP A 460 -20.41 5.21 14.18
C ASP A 460 -19.99 3.83 13.63
N TRP A 461 -20.82 3.24 12.79
CA TRP A 461 -20.59 1.90 12.23
C TRP A 461 -19.48 1.88 11.17
N THR A 462 -19.14 3.00 10.56
CA THR A 462 -18.08 3.06 9.54
C THR A 462 -16.70 3.47 10.09
N ARG A 463 -16.64 3.80 11.39
CA ARG A 463 -15.42 4.27 12.08
C ARG A 463 -14.17 3.43 11.77
N GLU A 464 -13.02 4.10 11.81
CA GLU A 464 -11.66 3.54 11.63
C GLU A 464 -11.34 3.00 10.23
N ILE A 465 -12.36 2.73 9.41
CA ILE A 465 -12.23 2.21 8.04
C ILE A 465 -12.56 3.31 7.03
N ILE A 466 -13.61 4.09 7.29
CA ILE A 466 -14.08 5.18 6.44
C ILE A 466 -14.31 6.42 7.32
N ASP A 467 -14.00 7.60 6.78
CA ASP A 467 -14.50 8.86 7.32
C ASP A 467 -15.78 9.23 6.56
N PRO A 468 -16.97 8.97 7.13
CA PRO A 468 -18.21 9.13 6.41
C PRO A 468 -18.62 10.61 6.29
N SER A 469 -17.89 11.55 6.91
CA SER A 469 -18.11 13.00 6.74
C SER A 469 -17.60 13.53 5.39
N LEU A 470 -16.71 12.77 4.74
CA LEU A 470 -16.07 13.15 3.49
C LEU A 470 -16.73 12.44 2.30
N LYS A 471 -17.43 13.21 1.45
CA LYS A 471 -18.01 12.70 0.18
C LYS A 471 -17.00 12.78 -0.95
N THR A 472 -15.92 12.01 -0.86
CA THR A 472 -14.82 12.01 -1.84
C THR A 472 -14.67 10.64 -2.50
N ALA A 473 -14.13 10.62 -3.73
CA ALA A 473 -13.83 9.37 -4.45
C ALA A 473 -12.98 8.41 -3.60
N LYS A 474 -12.09 8.95 -2.77
CA LYS A 474 -11.28 8.19 -1.82
C LYS A 474 -12.15 7.36 -0.85
N GLN A 475 -13.18 7.95 -0.23
CA GLN A 475 -14.03 7.24 0.73
C GLN A 475 -14.93 6.20 0.05
N TRP A 476 -15.46 6.50 -1.14
CA TRP A 476 -16.19 5.51 -1.93
C TRP A 476 -15.31 4.32 -2.31
N ASN A 477 -14.07 4.57 -2.74
CA ASN A 477 -13.11 3.50 -3.03
C ASN A 477 -12.76 2.68 -1.78
N GLN A 478 -12.75 3.27 -0.58
CA GLN A 478 -12.60 2.50 0.65
C GLN A 478 -13.81 1.60 0.92
N MET A 479 -15.04 2.06 0.68
CA MET A 479 -16.24 1.20 0.81
C MET A 479 -16.20 0.04 -0.18
N VAL A 480 -15.81 0.28 -1.44
CA VAL A 480 -15.61 -0.77 -2.45
C VAL A 480 -14.59 -1.82 -1.98
N LYS A 481 -13.47 -1.38 -1.42
CA LYS A 481 -12.37 -2.29 -1.00
C LYS A 481 -12.63 -2.99 0.34
N ARG A 482 -13.33 -2.35 1.28
CA ARG A 482 -13.35 -2.73 2.70
C ARG A 482 -14.74 -2.94 3.28
N TRP A 483 -15.79 -3.02 2.45
CA TRP A 483 -17.14 -3.33 2.94
C TRP A 483 -17.16 -4.58 3.84
N HIS A 484 -16.33 -5.58 3.53
CA HIS A 484 -16.24 -6.80 4.31
C HIS A 484 -15.54 -6.61 5.66
N ASN A 485 -14.99 -5.45 6.03
CA ASN A 485 -14.26 -5.25 7.30
C ASN A 485 -15.16 -4.75 8.45
N PHE A 486 -16.35 -4.24 8.12
CA PHE A 486 -17.28 -3.72 9.12
C PHE A 486 -17.81 -4.81 10.05
N GLY A 487 -18.10 -4.44 11.30
CA GLY A 487 -18.71 -5.37 12.24
C GLY A 487 -20.18 -5.65 11.90
N ILE A 488 -20.66 -6.79 12.38
CA ILE A 488 -22.02 -7.28 12.16
C ILE A 488 -22.75 -7.20 13.50
N VAL A 489 -23.99 -6.72 13.51
CA VAL A 489 -24.81 -6.66 14.71
C VAL A 489 -25.41 -8.04 14.97
N GLY A 490 -25.03 -8.63 16.10
CA GLY A 490 -25.53 -9.93 16.57
C GLY A 490 -26.12 -9.82 17.97
N GLU A 491 -26.86 -10.86 18.38
CA GLU A 491 -27.40 -10.95 19.73
C GLU A 491 -26.36 -11.59 20.67
N LYS A 492 -25.99 -10.88 21.74
CA LYS A 492 -25.09 -11.39 22.79
C LYS A 492 -25.57 -10.93 24.17
N GLY A 493 -25.74 -11.89 25.09
CA GLY A 493 -26.19 -11.59 26.46
C GLY A 493 -27.54 -10.85 26.54
N GLY A 494 -28.44 -11.11 25.57
CA GLY A 494 -29.74 -10.45 25.47
C GLY A 494 -29.69 -9.00 24.93
N SER A 495 -28.57 -8.59 24.34
CA SER A 495 -28.40 -7.27 23.72
C SER A 495 -27.90 -7.39 22.27
N LEU A 496 -28.33 -6.46 21.43
CA LEU A 496 -27.81 -6.29 20.07
C LEU A 496 -26.52 -5.47 20.13
N VAL A 497 -25.40 -6.11 19.78
CA VAL A 497 -24.06 -5.51 19.80
C VAL A 497 -23.32 -5.84 18.51
N GLU A 498 -22.41 -4.95 18.13
CA GLU A 498 -21.48 -5.18 17.03
C GLU A 498 -20.43 -6.20 17.45
N THR A 499 -20.32 -7.26 16.65
CA THR A 499 -19.32 -8.30 16.73
C THR A 499 -18.50 -8.35 15.44
N GLU A 500 -17.40 -9.12 15.46
CA GLU A 500 -16.66 -9.49 14.25
C GLU A 500 -16.12 -8.34 13.37
N ARG A 501 -15.95 -7.13 13.92
CA ARG A 501 -15.21 -6.04 13.25
C ARG A 501 -13.74 -6.44 13.04
N ARG A 502 -13.17 -6.10 11.89
CA ARG A 502 -11.77 -6.42 11.54
C ARG A 502 -11.11 -5.24 10.81
N LYS A 503 -10.01 -4.67 11.34
CA LYS A 503 -9.23 -3.67 10.60
C LYS A 503 -8.35 -4.34 9.55
N GLY A 504 -7.59 -5.35 9.95
CA GLY A 504 -6.89 -6.26 9.05
C GLY A 504 -7.25 -7.73 9.31
N CYS A 505 -6.77 -8.59 8.42
CA CYS A 505 -7.05 -10.02 8.41
C CYS A 505 -5.75 -10.80 8.60
N ARG A 506 -5.83 -11.90 9.37
CA ARG A 506 -4.70 -12.82 9.53
C ARG A 506 -4.19 -13.25 8.17
N SER A 507 -2.91 -13.02 7.94
CA SER A 507 -2.24 -13.45 6.71
C SER A 507 -0.78 -13.74 6.98
N LEU A 508 -0.23 -14.68 6.21
CA LEU A 508 1.21 -14.79 6.07
C LEU A 508 1.61 -14.08 4.77
N PHE A 509 2.77 -13.45 4.81
CA PHE A 509 3.38 -12.79 3.67
C PHE A 509 4.87 -13.12 3.70
N MET A 510 5.44 -13.53 2.56
CA MET A 510 6.86 -13.85 2.46
C MET A 510 7.54 -12.76 1.65
N VAL A 511 8.63 -12.20 2.19
CA VAL A 511 9.51 -11.28 1.48
C VAL A 511 10.82 -11.98 1.19
N THR A 512 11.25 -11.93 -0.07
CA THR A 512 12.56 -12.42 -0.49
C THR A 512 13.56 -11.25 -0.48
N ASP A 513 14.62 -11.40 0.31
CA ASP A 513 15.75 -10.44 0.34
C ASP A 513 16.89 -11.01 -0.51
N ARG A 514 17.25 -12.27 -0.21
CA ARG A 514 18.13 -13.08 -1.05
C ARG A 514 17.33 -14.14 -1.79
N SER A 515 17.23 -13.98 -3.11
CA SER A 515 16.43 -14.88 -3.96
C SER A 515 17.24 -15.70 -4.95
N HIS A 516 18.50 -15.36 -5.25
CA HIS A 516 19.33 -16.16 -6.15
C HIS A 516 20.49 -16.81 -5.38
N PHE A 517 20.78 -18.05 -5.73
CA PHE A 517 21.90 -18.83 -5.19
C PHE A 517 22.60 -19.50 -6.37
N SER A 518 23.93 -19.44 -6.42
CA SER A 518 24.72 -20.13 -7.45
C SER A 518 25.45 -21.35 -6.86
N GLU A 519 25.68 -22.37 -7.68
CA GLU A 519 26.40 -23.59 -7.28
C GLU A 519 27.80 -23.25 -6.76
N ASP A 520 28.51 -22.34 -7.46
CA ASP A 520 29.88 -21.94 -7.12
C ASP A 520 29.96 -21.17 -5.79
N GLU A 521 28.97 -20.33 -5.48
CA GLU A 521 28.88 -19.64 -4.20
C GLU A 521 28.64 -20.63 -3.05
N VAL A 522 27.71 -21.56 -3.25
CA VAL A 522 27.43 -22.63 -2.27
C VAL A 522 28.67 -23.49 -2.06
N ASP A 523 29.35 -23.92 -3.13
CA ASP A 523 30.60 -24.68 -3.04
C ASP A 523 31.73 -23.89 -2.35
N ALA A 524 31.82 -22.58 -2.58
CA ALA A 524 32.78 -21.72 -1.90
C ALA A 524 32.54 -21.69 -0.38
N LEU A 525 31.29 -21.50 0.06
CA LEU A 525 30.94 -21.54 1.48
C LEU A 525 31.15 -22.94 2.10
N LEU A 526 30.78 -24.00 1.39
CA LEU A 526 31.02 -25.38 1.82
C LEU A 526 32.51 -25.70 1.98
N SER A 527 33.38 -25.08 1.17
CA SER A 527 34.83 -25.23 1.28
C SER A 527 35.46 -24.56 2.50
N VAL A 528 34.81 -23.52 3.04
CA VAL A 528 35.19 -22.89 4.32
C VAL A 528 34.73 -23.77 5.49
N GLY A 529 33.54 -24.35 5.38
CA GLY A 529 33.03 -25.38 6.28
C GLY A 529 31.52 -25.60 6.10
N PRO A 530 31.01 -26.86 6.07
CA PRO A 530 29.59 -27.11 5.93
C PRO A 530 28.82 -26.82 7.23
N PRO A 531 27.54 -26.40 7.14
CA PRO A 531 26.77 -26.11 5.91
C PRO A 531 27.04 -24.70 5.35
N ALA A 532 26.64 -24.47 4.09
CA ALA A 532 26.64 -23.13 3.50
C ALA A 532 25.38 -22.36 3.91
N ASP A 533 25.57 -21.29 4.69
CA ASP A 533 24.51 -20.53 5.34
C ASP A 533 24.36 -19.11 4.76
N PHE A 534 23.12 -18.74 4.43
CA PHE A 534 22.71 -17.43 3.94
C PHE A 534 21.73 -16.79 4.92
N ASP A 535 22.23 -15.90 5.77
CA ASP A 535 21.45 -15.24 6.81
C ASP A 535 20.49 -14.17 6.27
N ASN A 536 19.40 -13.93 7.00
CA ASN A 536 18.35 -12.95 6.66
C ASN A 536 17.83 -13.06 5.20
N ALA A 537 17.82 -14.27 4.63
CA ALA A 537 17.47 -14.49 3.23
C ALA A 537 15.97 -14.30 2.96
N LEU A 538 15.12 -14.74 3.90
CA LEU A 538 13.66 -14.67 3.79
C LEU A 538 13.06 -14.02 5.05
N TYR A 539 12.02 -13.22 4.86
CA TYR A 539 11.18 -12.75 5.95
C TYR A 539 9.77 -13.32 5.79
N VAL A 540 9.23 -13.94 6.83
CA VAL A 540 7.80 -14.31 6.86
C VAL A 540 7.09 -13.41 7.86
N MET A 541 6.24 -12.54 7.36
CA MET A 541 5.42 -11.63 8.14
C MET A 541 4.07 -12.29 8.43
N ALA A 542 3.75 -12.43 9.70
CA ALA A 542 2.46 -12.87 10.19
C ALA A 542 1.66 -11.63 10.62
N ASP A 543 0.74 -11.19 9.78
CA ASP A 543 -0.09 -10.00 9.99
C ASP A 543 -1.29 -10.31 10.86
N ASP A 544 -1.56 -9.42 11.82
CA ASP A 544 -2.68 -9.49 12.77
C ASP A 544 -2.78 -10.86 13.48
N PHE A 545 -1.64 -11.40 13.91
CA PHE A 545 -1.58 -12.50 14.87
C PHE A 545 -1.27 -11.95 16.26
N THR A 546 -1.79 -12.60 17.30
CA THR A 546 -1.20 -12.41 18.63
C THR A 546 0.09 -13.24 18.72
N PRO A 547 1.18 -12.74 19.36
CA PRO A 547 2.34 -13.57 19.64
C PRO A 547 1.99 -14.91 20.32
N ALA A 548 1.01 -14.91 21.23
CA ALA A 548 0.53 -16.12 21.91
C ALA A 548 -0.07 -17.17 20.94
N GLU A 549 -0.86 -16.75 19.95
CA GLU A 549 -1.43 -17.64 18.91
C GLU A 549 -0.34 -18.31 18.06
N LEU A 550 0.80 -17.64 17.87
CA LEU A 550 1.94 -18.19 17.16
C LEU A 550 2.74 -19.19 18.01
N GLY A 551 2.46 -19.27 19.32
CA GLY A 551 3.17 -20.11 20.28
C GLY A 551 4.28 -19.39 21.05
N LEU A 552 4.32 -18.05 21.00
CA LEU A 552 5.31 -17.23 21.70
C LEU A 552 4.81 -16.84 23.10
N SER A 553 5.64 -17.08 24.11
CA SER A 553 5.35 -16.75 25.53
C SER A 553 6.20 -15.60 26.07
N THR A 554 7.07 -15.02 25.24
CA THR A 554 7.96 -13.90 25.57
C THR A 554 8.39 -13.18 24.29
N TYR A 555 8.79 -11.91 24.40
CA TYR A 555 9.39 -11.12 23.31
C TYR A 555 10.88 -11.47 23.07
N SER A 556 11.47 -12.36 23.86
CA SER A 556 12.84 -12.85 23.67
C SER A 556 12.87 -14.38 23.76
N PRO A 557 12.29 -15.09 22.78
CA PRO A 557 12.22 -16.56 22.81
C PRO A 557 13.60 -17.19 22.64
N SER A 558 13.80 -18.37 23.23
CA SER A 558 14.96 -19.22 22.91
C SER A 558 14.86 -19.76 21.47
N ALA A 559 15.97 -20.22 20.90
CA ALA A 559 15.99 -20.81 19.56
C ALA A 559 14.97 -21.96 19.39
N ALA A 560 14.78 -22.78 20.43
CA ALA A 560 13.79 -23.87 20.41
C ALA A 560 12.34 -23.35 20.41
N GLN A 561 12.05 -22.29 21.17
CA GLN A 561 10.74 -21.64 21.17
C GLN A 561 10.46 -20.97 19.84
N LEU A 562 11.47 -20.31 19.25
CA LEU A 562 11.37 -19.71 17.92
C LEU A 562 11.08 -20.77 16.85
N ALA A 563 11.83 -21.88 16.83
CA ALA A 563 11.63 -22.95 15.87
C ALA A 563 10.22 -23.58 15.94
N ALA A 564 9.64 -23.69 17.14
CA ALA A 564 8.26 -24.17 17.31
C ALA A 564 7.20 -23.14 16.89
N ALA A 565 7.49 -21.85 17.06
CA ALA A 565 6.56 -20.77 16.75
C ALA A 565 6.56 -20.35 15.27
N ALA A 566 7.72 -20.39 14.62
CA ALA A 566 7.90 -19.93 13.25
C ALA A 566 7.09 -20.77 12.24
N PRO A 567 6.55 -20.17 11.17
CA PRO A 567 6.02 -20.92 10.03
C PRO A 567 7.06 -21.91 9.46
N ALA A 568 6.64 -23.14 9.13
CA ALA A 568 7.54 -24.10 8.50
C ALA A 568 7.72 -23.74 7.02
N ILE A 569 8.94 -23.73 6.50
CA ILE A 569 9.22 -23.45 5.09
C ILE A 569 9.68 -24.72 4.38
N GLU A 570 8.99 -25.07 3.31
CA GLU A 570 9.44 -26.07 2.34
C GLU A 570 9.85 -25.39 1.04
N ILE A 571 10.95 -25.84 0.43
CA ILE A 571 11.45 -25.32 -0.84
C ILE A 571 11.31 -26.41 -1.89
N ARG A 572 10.49 -26.14 -2.91
CA ARG A 572 10.07 -27.11 -3.92
C ARG A 572 10.34 -26.61 -5.34
N ARG A 573 10.59 -27.56 -6.23
CA ARG A 573 10.69 -27.33 -7.68
C ARG A 573 9.32 -27.18 -8.32
N ALA A 574 9.30 -26.82 -9.60
CA ALA A 574 8.08 -26.76 -10.41
C ALA A 574 7.32 -28.10 -10.50
N ASP A 575 8.00 -29.24 -10.35
CA ASP A 575 7.39 -30.58 -10.29
C ASP A 575 6.92 -30.99 -8.89
N ASP A 576 6.90 -30.05 -7.94
CA ASP A 576 6.55 -30.21 -6.53
C ASP A 576 7.54 -31.07 -5.71
N SER A 577 8.67 -31.49 -6.27
CA SER A 577 9.73 -32.19 -5.52
C SER A 577 10.51 -31.25 -4.59
N LEU A 578 10.91 -31.74 -3.40
CA LEU A 578 11.78 -30.99 -2.49
C LEU A 578 13.17 -30.78 -3.10
N VAL A 579 13.77 -29.62 -2.85
CA VAL A 579 15.16 -29.35 -3.24
C VAL A 579 16.12 -30.05 -2.26
N PRO A 580 16.88 -31.08 -2.67
CA PRO A 580 17.68 -31.88 -1.74
C PRO A 580 18.80 -31.06 -1.10
N GLY A 581 18.90 -31.14 0.23
CA GLY A 581 19.94 -30.45 0.99
C GLY A 581 19.75 -28.95 1.15
N MET A 582 18.67 -28.38 0.61
CA MET A 582 18.30 -26.96 0.78
C MET A 582 17.19 -26.83 1.82
N THR A 583 17.38 -25.97 2.82
CA THR A 583 16.45 -25.75 3.93
C THR A 583 16.34 -24.26 4.26
N ALA A 584 15.26 -23.86 4.93
CA ALA A 584 15.11 -22.53 5.49
C ALA A 584 14.80 -22.61 6.98
N ASP A 585 15.76 -22.17 7.81
CA ASP A 585 15.73 -22.29 9.26
C ASP A 585 15.41 -20.91 9.89
N PRO A 586 14.49 -20.82 10.87
CA PRO A 586 14.19 -19.56 11.53
C PRO A 586 15.38 -19.10 12.39
N GLN A 587 15.85 -17.89 12.13
CA GLN A 587 17.02 -17.28 12.79
C GLN A 587 16.61 -16.29 13.88
N ASN A 588 15.59 -15.47 13.62
CA ASN A 588 15.13 -14.44 14.55
C ASN A 588 13.63 -14.16 14.41
N VAL A 589 13.04 -13.47 15.39
CA VAL A 589 11.68 -12.91 15.33
C VAL A 589 11.72 -11.45 15.74
N LEU A 590 11.04 -10.59 14.97
CA LEU A 590 10.98 -9.15 15.18
C LEU A 590 9.53 -8.76 15.48
N PHE A 591 9.35 -7.97 16.54
CA PHE A 591 8.04 -7.48 16.96
C PHE A 591 7.87 -6.00 16.63
N LYS A 592 6.65 -5.64 16.18
CA LYS A 592 6.28 -4.23 15.95
C LYS A 592 6.21 -3.44 17.26
N SER A 593 5.84 -4.11 18.35
CA SER A 593 5.90 -3.56 19.71
C SER A 593 6.19 -4.66 20.73
N THR A 594 7.13 -4.38 21.63
CA THR A 594 7.52 -5.25 22.76
C THR A 594 6.95 -4.77 24.10
N THR A 595 6.16 -3.68 24.10
CA THR A 595 5.61 -3.06 25.32
C THR A 595 4.13 -3.35 25.55
N ILE A 596 3.47 -4.01 24.58
CA ILE A 596 2.07 -4.44 24.68
C ILE A 596 1.99 -5.89 25.20
N ALA A 597 0.78 -6.36 25.53
CA ALA A 597 0.61 -7.75 25.97
C ALA A 597 0.68 -8.74 24.79
N LEU A 598 1.19 -9.97 25.04
CA LEU A 598 1.37 -11.01 24.02
C LEU A 598 0.06 -11.53 23.39
N ASN A 599 -1.09 -11.20 23.96
CA ASN A 599 -2.42 -11.53 23.44
C ASN A 599 -3.04 -10.37 22.63
N VAL A 600 -2.26 -9.33 22.32
CA VAL A 600 -2.69 -8.23 21.44
C VAL A 600 -2.21 -8.51 20.02
N LEU A 601 -3.09 -8.27 19.05
CA LEU A 601 -2.80 -8.47 17.63
C LEU A 601 -1.71 -7.50 17.17
N GLN A 602 -0.70 -8.02 16.47
CA GLN A 602 0.34 -7.22 15.84
C GLN A 602 0.96 -7.99 14.65
N ARG A 603 1.72 -7.30 13.82
CA ARG A 603 2.61 -7.96 12.86
C ARG A 603 3.79 -8.58 13.62
N VAL A 604 4.06 -9.85 13.36
CA VAL A 604 5.25 -10.57 13.85
C VAL A 604 6.07 -11.00 12.63
N THR A 605 7.34 -10.61 12.56
CA THR A 605 8.20 -10.89 11.41
C THR A 605 9.25 -11.93 11.77
N PHE A 606 9.13 -13.13 11.20
CA PHE A 606 10.14 -14.18 11.32
C PHE A 606 11.22 -14.00 10.26
N VAL A 607 12.48 -14.08 10.67
CA VAL A 607 13.65 -13.95 9.80
C VAL A 607 14.26 -15.33 9.61
N TYR A 608 14.50 -15.76 8.37
CA TYR A 608 15.02 -17.08 8.05
C TYR A 608 16.39 -17.00 7.39
N ARG A 609 17.20 -18.00 7.71
CA ARG A 609 18.41 -18.37 6.99
C ARG A 609 18.08 -19.41 5.95
N VAL A 610 18.59 -19.28 4.73
CA VAL A 610 18.61 -20.37 3.74
C VAL A 610 19.93 -21.13 3.89
N ARG A 611 19.87 -22.46 3.86
CA ARG A 611 21.00 -23.35 4.15
C ARG A 611 21.13 -24.44 3.12
N PHE A 612 22.36 -24.69 2.66
CA PHE A 612 22.72 -25.80 1.78
C PHE A 612 23.69 -26.76 2.49
N GLN A 613 23.33 -28.05 2.53
CA GLN A 613 24.18 -29.12 3.06
C GLN A 613 25.22 -29.58 2.02
N HIS A 614 24.90 -29.45 0.74
CA HIS A 614 25.69 -29.88 -0.42
C HIS A 614 25.18 -29.19 -1.69
N SER A 615 26.00 -29.11 -2.74
CA SER A 615 25.68 -28.51 -4.04
C SER A 615 24.79 -29.38 -4.97
N THR A 616 24.31 -30.54 -4.51
CA THR A 616 23.40 -31.37 -5.31
C THR A 616 22.04 -30.73 -5.59
N ALA A 617 21.72 -29.60 -4.96
CA ALA A 617 20.51 -28.83 -5.21
C ALA A 617 20.44 -28.28 -6.65
N PHE A 618 21.59 -28.01 -7.26
CA PHE A 618 21.74 -27.37 -8.57
C PHE A 618 21.68 -28.42 -9.68
N THR A 619 20.58 -28.48 -10.44
CA THR A 619 20.41 -29.50 -11.50
C THR A 619 20.38 -28.92 -12.91
N GLN A 620 19.93 -27.68 -13.08
CA GLN A 620 19.81 -26.98 -14.36
C GLN A 620 20.60 -25.67 -14.34
N VAL A 621 20.94 -25.13 -15.52
CA VAL A 621 21.69 -23.87 -15.68
C VAL A 621 21.03 -22.72 -14.92
N THR A 622 19.70 -22.61 -15.02
CA THR A 622 18.87 -21.71 -14.22
C THR A 622 17.59 -22.46 -13.85
N GLU A 623 17.25 -22.51 -12.57
CA GLU A 623 16.14 -23.30 -12.05
C GLU A 623 15.31 -22.46 -11.06
N PRO A 624 14.07 -22.06 -11.41
CA PRO A 624 13.17 -21.42 -10.45
C PRO A 624 12.67 -22.45 -9.42
N VAL A 625 12.65 -22.05 -8.15
CA VAL A 625 12.11 -22.85 -7.04
C VAL A 625 11.24 -21.98 -6.15
N THR A 626 10.26 -22.59 -5.48
CA THR A 626 9.28 -21.88 -4.66
C THR A 626 9.47 -22.24 -3.20
N ALA A 627 9.70 -21.24 -2.35
CA ALA A 627 9.64 -21.37 -0.91
C ALA A 627 8.20 -21.17 -0.43
N THR A 628 7.64 -22.12 0.31
CA THR A 628 6.28 -22.05 0.86
C THR A 628 6.34 -22.11 2.39
N ALA A 629 6.05 -20.98 3.04
CA ALA A 629 5.87 -20.89 4.48
C ALA A 629 4.45 -21.31 4.86
N THR A 630 4.30 -22.16 5.87
CA THR A 630 3.00 -22.63 6.35
C THR A 630 2.90 -22.50 7.87
N LYS A 631 1.82 -21.91 8.36
CA LYS A 631 1.41 -21.94 9.77
C LYS A 631 -0.09 -22.21 9.83
N SER A 632 -0.48 -23.36 10.38
CA SER A 632 -1.89 -23.80 10.39
C SER A 632 -2.48 -23.79 8.96
N THR A 633 -3.58 -23.07 8.68
CA THR A 633 -4.22 -22.98 7.35
C THR A 633 -3.70 -21.81 6.50
N PHE A 634 -2.72 -21.04 7.01
CA PHE A 634 -2.14 -19.91 6.33
C PHE A 634 -0.84 -20.29 5.64
N THR A 635 -0.70 -19.86 4.39
CA THR A 635 0.50 -20.07 3.59
C THR A 635 0.98 -18.75 2.99
N ALA A 636 2.28 -18.67 2.73
CA ALA A 636 2.90 -17.60 1.95
C ALA A 636 4.00 -18.18 1.06
N THR A 637 4.15 -17.64 -0.13
CA THR A 637 5.12 -18.13 -1.13
C THR A 637 6.11 -17.04 -1.51
N GLY A 638 7.35 -17.44 -1.76
CA GLY A 638 8.39 -16.59 -2.33
C GLY A 638 9.16 -17.33 -3.41
N ALA A 639 9.49 -16.63 -4.49
CA ALA A 639 10.28 -17.17 -5.61
C ALA A 639 11.78 -17.07 -5.32
N LEU A 640 12.50 -18.16 -5.58
CA LEU A 640 13.96 -18.25 -5.52
C LEU A 640 14.48 -18.84 -6.84
N THR A 641 15.76 -18.65 -7.12
CA THR A 641 16.43 -19.11 -8.33
C THR A 641 17.76 -19.77 -7.99
N LEU A 642 17.97 -20.97 -8.53
CA LEU A 642 19.24 -21.70 -8.43
C LEU A 642 19.97 -21.62 -9.78
N LEU A 643 21.27 -21.30 -9.75
CA LEU A 643 22.09 -21.13 -10.95
C LEU A 643 23.24 -22.16 -10.97
N LYS A 644 23.38 -22.88 -12.09
CA LYS A 644 24.40 -23.92 -12.32
C LYS A 644 25.28 -23.61 -13.53
N GLN A 645 25.88 -22.42 -13.54
CA GLN A 645 26.84 -22.01 -14.58
C GLN A 645 28.03 -21.27 -13.98
N PRO A 646 29.25 -21.40 -14.54
CA PRO A 646 30.43 -20.68 -14.05
C PRO A 646 30.28 -19.18 -14.32
N ASN A 647 30.11 -18.38 -13.27
CA ASN A 647 29.95 -16.92 -13.35
C ASN A 647 31.04 -16.20 -12.54
N PRO A 648 31.51 -15.00 -12.96
CA PRO A 648 32.34 -14.16 -12.12
C PRO A 648 31.51 -13.50 -11.02
N TYR A 649 31.95 -13.53 -9.76
CA TYR A 649 31.14 -13.07 -8.62
C TYR A 649 31.93 -12.19 -7.63
N MET A 650 31.19 -11.50 -6.75
CA MET A 650 31.69 -10.82 -5.55
C MET A 650 31.06 -11.42 -4.29
N VAL A 651 31.81 -11.43 -3.19
CA VAL A 651 31.35 -12.00 -1.92
C VAL A 651 30.90 -10.90 -0.94
N ASP A 652 29.79 -11.14 -0.26
CA ASP A 652 29.27 -10.29 0.81
C ASP A 652 29.79 -10.66 2.21
N GLY A 653 29.69 -9.70 3.14
CA GLY A 653 30.07 -9.89 4.53
C GLY A 653 28.95 -10.43 5.41
N GLN A 654 29.11 -10.28 6.73
CA GLN A 654 28.09 -10.64 7.72
C GLN A 654 26.72 -9.97 7.45
N THR A 655 26.74 -8.73 6.94
CA THR A 655 25.57 -8.13 6.32
C THR A 655 25.54 -8.59 4.87
N HIS A 656 24.59 -9.47 4.52
CA HIS A 656 24.53 -10.26 3.28
C HIS A 656 24.33 -9.46 1.98
N TRP A 657 24.30 -8.14 2.07
CA TRP A 657 24.23 -7.21 0.96
C TRP A 657 25.34 -6.16 1.00
N LEU A 658 26.24 -6.19 2.01
CA LEU A 658 27.43 -5.33 2.06
C LEU A 658 28.65 -6.12 1.61
N SER A 659 29.16 -5.77 0.44
CA SER A 659 30.23 -6.53 -0.16
C SER A 659 31.54 -6.46 0.62
N MET A 660 32.17 -7.63 0.78
CA MET A 660 33.54 -7.76 1.24
C MET A 660 34.56 -7.59 0.12
N ASP A 661 34.11 -7.72 -1.12
CA ASP A 661 34.94 -7.61 -2.31
C ASP A 661 34.88 -6.22 -2.97
N LEU A 662 33.94 -5.36 -2.55
CA LEU A 662 33.96 -3.93 -2.84
C LEU A 662 34.58 -3.15 -1.66
N ARG A 663 35.70 -2.48 -1.93
CA ARG A 663 36.45 -1.71 -0.93
C ARG A 663 36.66 -0.28 -1.39
N VAL A 664 36.62 0.65 -0.44
CA VAL A 664 36.84 2.07 -0.71
C VAL A 664 37.88 2.64 0.23
N PHE A 665 38.58 3.66 -0.22
CA PHE A 665 39.54 4.37 0.59
C PHE A 665 39.82 5.78 0.07
N GLN A 666 40.40 6.61 0.94
CA GLN A 666 40.92 7.93 0.58
C GLN A 666 42.45 7.98 0.69
N ILE A 667 43.06 8.92 -0.03
CA ILE A 667 44.48 9.24 0.03
C ILE A 667 44.68 10.75 -0.20
N LYS A 668 45.59 11.37 0.56
CA LYS A 668 45.88 12.81 0.39
C LYS A 668 47.03 13.02 -0.59
N GLN A 669 47.05 14.19 -1.22
CA GLN A 669 48.17 14.64 -2.03
C GLN A 669 49.52 14.48 -1.29
N GLY A 670 50.49 13.86 -1.97
CA GLY A 670 51.84 13.56 -1.49
C GLY A 670 51.94 12.37 -0.54
N GLU A 671 50.83 11.67 -0.24
CA GLU A 671 50.88 10.42 0.51
C GLU A 671 51.17 9.23 -0.40
N LYS A 672 51.83 8.21 0.15
CA LYS A 672 52.11 6.94 -0.53
C LYS A 672 51.22 5.84 0.03
N ARG A 673 50.62 5.04 -0.85
CA ARG A 673 49.85 3.86 -0.49
C ARG A 673 49.98 2.80 -1.58
N PHE A 674 50.12 1.54 -1.18
CA PHE A 674 50.30 0.40 -2.09
C PHE A 674 51.49 0.54 -3.06
N GLY A 675 52.53 1.27 -2.65
CA GLY A 675 53.71 1.53 -3.49
C GLY A 675 53.58 2.76 -4.41
N GLU A 676 52.40 3.35 -4.53
CA GLU A 676 52.13 4.49 -5.42
C GLU A 676 51.97 5.80 -4.62
N GLU A 677 52.47 6.92 -5.16
CA GLU A 677 52.35 8.25 -4.56
C GLU A 677 51.21 9.06 -5.19
N MET A 678 50.41 9.74 -4.37
CA MET A 678 49.30 10.54 -4.88
C MET A 678 49.72 11.95 -5.32
N GLY A 679 49.56 12.26 -6.61
CA GLY A 679 49.77 13.60 -7.16
C GLY A 679 48.68 14.62 -6.79
N ALA A 680 48.69 15.77 -7.46
CA ALA A 680 47.92 16.95 -7.05
C ALA A 680 46.63 17.20 -7.87
N ASP A 681 46.40 16.47 -8.96
CA ASP A 681 45.34 16.79 -9.93
C ASP A 681 44.57 15.54 -10.41
N ALA A 682 43.59 15.77 -11.27
CA ALA A 682 42.73 14.72 -11.82
C ALA A 682 43.50 13.71 -12.67
N ALA A 683 44.53 14.14 -13.41
CA ALA A 683 45.34 13.25 -14.25
C ALA A 683 46.20 12.32 -13.38
N ALA A 684 46.69 12.82 -12.24
CA ALA A 684 47.39 12.01 -11.25
C ALA A 684 46.44 10.98 -10.60
N ALA A 685 45.18 11.34 -10.32
CA ALA A 685 44.18 10.42 -9.78
C ALA A 685 43.91 9.23 -10.72
N THR A 686 43.71 9.50 -12.01
CA THR A 686 43.54 8.42 -13.02
C THR A 686 44.80 7.61 -13.24
N LYS A 687 45.98 8.24 -13.24
CA LYS A 687 47.24 7.50 -13.29
C LYS A 687 47.40 6.56 -12.09
N PHE A 688 47.10 7.05 -10.88
CA PHE A 688 47.21 6.27 -9.65
C PHE A 688 46.31 5.03 -9.66
N ILE A 689 45.02 5.16 -10.01
CA ILE A 689 44.13 3.98 -10.05
C ILE A 689 44.58 2.98 -11.12
N LYS A 690 45.07 3.45 -12.28
CA LYS A 690 45.59 2.56 -13.32
C LYS A 690 46.83 1.77 -12.87
N ASP A 691 47.78 2.45 -12.25
CA ASP A 691 49.01 1.82 -11.74
C ASP A 691 48.68 0.86 -10.60
N LEU A 692 47.77 1.24 -9.71
CA LEU A 692 47.24 0.38 -8.65
C LEU A 692 46.63 -0.90 -9.23
N LEU A 693 45.72 -0.80 -10.21
CA LEU A 693 45.10 -1.97 -10.83
C LEU A 693 46.12 -2.85 -11.55
N THR A 694 47.16 -2.26 -12.15
CA THR A 694 48.26 -3.01 -12.76
C THR A 694 49.02 -3.80 -11.69
N SER A 695 49.35 -3.17 -10.56
CA SER A 695 50.06 -3.81 -9.45
C SER A 695 49.23 -4.91 -8.77
N PHE A 696 47.94 -4.67 -8.52
CA PHE A 696 47.04 -5.63 -7.87
C PHE A 696 46.85 -6.87 -8.75
N ASN A 697 46.61 -6.71 -10.05
CA ASN A 697 46.45 -7.85 -10.94
C ASN A 697 47.77 -8.60 -11.23
N ALA A 698 48.93 -8.06 -10.87
CA ALA A 698 50.22 -8.74 -10.96
C ALA A 698 50.64 -9.43 -9.64
N ALA A 699 50.00 -9.07 -8.52
CA ALA A 699 50.30 -9.62 -7.21
C ALA A 699 49.68 -11.01 -6.99
N PRO A 700 50.30 -11.89 -6.18
CA PRO A 700 49.74 -13.20 -5.87
C PRO A 700 48.47 -13.07 -5.01
N ALA A 701 47.54 -14.03 -5.13
CA ALA A 701 46.30 -14.04 -4.36
C ALA A 701 46.52 -14.19 -2.83
N ALA A 702 47.61 -14.84 -2.41
CA ALA A 702 47.95 -14.98 -1.00
C ALA A 702 48.53 -13.68 -0.42
N ASN A 703 48.01 -13.23 0.74
CA ASN A 703 48.41 -11.99 1.41
C ASN A 703 48.32 -10.75 0.51
N HIS A 704 47.26 -10.67 -0.29
CA HIS A 704 47.15 -9.64 -1.32
C HIS A 704 46.98 -8.23 -0.71
N PRO A 705 47.61 -7.16 -1.26
CA PRO A 705 47.51 -5.80 -0.71
C PRO A 705 46.09 -5.27 -0.54
N PHE A 706 45.15 -5.74 -1.36
CA PHE A 706 43.72 -5.45 -1.23
C PHE A 706 43.18 -5.74 0.17
N ASP A 707 43.62 -6.82 0.81
CA ASP A 707 43.13 -7.25 2.12
C ASP A 707 43.54 -6.30 3.25
N THR A 708 44.47 -5.38 2.99
CA THR A 708 44.84 -4.29 3.92
C THR A 708 43.89 -3.10 3.85
N ILE A 709 42.98 -3.04 2.87
CA ILE A 709 41.91 -2.05 2.83
C ILE A 709 40.81 -2.49 3.80
N SER A 710 40.59 -1.69 4.85
CA SER A 710 39.64 -2.05 5.91
C SER A 710 38.23 -2.28 5.38
N GLY A 711 37.59 -3.33 5.88
CA GLY A 711 36.15 -3.58 5.71
C GLY A 711 35.29 -2.85 6.74
N ASP A 712 35.88 -2.17 7.71
CA ASP A 712 35.17 -1.39 8.73
C ASP A 712 34.64 -0.06 8.16
N PRO A 713 33.34 0.26 8.31
CA PRO A 713 32.76 1.49 7.79
C PRO A 713 33.43 2.76 8.33
N GLN A 714 33.80 2.80 9.62
CA GLN A 714 34.40 4.01 10.22
C GLN A 714 35.79 4.30 9.67
N THR A 715 36.58 3.26 9.45
CA THR A 715 37.94 3.35 8.92
C THR A 715 37.93 3.67 7.43
N SER A 716 36.99 3.08 6.70
CA SER A 716 36.85 3.24 5.24
C SER A 716 35.86 4.34 4.86
N ARG A 717 35.84 5.44 5.62
CA ARG A 717 35.07 6.64 5.30
C ARG A 717 35.69 7.41 4.13
N LEU A 718 34.83 7.95 3.27
CA LEU A 718 35.24 8.81 2.17
C LEU A 718 35.12 10.29 2.57
N GLU A 719 35.84 11.16 1.87
CA GLU A 719 35.85 12.59 2.18
C GLU A 719 35.08 13.36 1.11
N LEU A 720 34.03 14.08 1.53
CA LEU A 720 33.22 14.92 0.64
C LEU A 720 33.87 16.28 0.36
N SER A 721 34.75 16.77 1.23
CA SER A 721 35.50 18.02 0.98
C SER A 721 36.64 17.82 -0.02
N GLU A 722 36.97 18.88 -0.78
CA GLU A 722 38.11 18.83 -1.70
C GLU A 722 39.45 18.65 -0.95
N LYS A 723 39.54 19.18 0.28
CA LYS A 723 40.77 19.24 1.07
C LYS A 723 40.52 18.95 2.54
N VAL A 724 41.51 18.33 3.17
CA VAL A 724 41.61 18.23 4.64
C VAL A 724 42.89 18.96 5.06
N GLY A 725 42.70 20.09 5.73
CA GLY A 725 43.77 21.08 5.90
C GLY A 725 44.12 21.71 4.56
N VAL A 726 45.41 21.70 4.19
CA VAL A 726 45.89 22.28 2.92
C VAL A 726 46.05 21.26 1.78
N LYS A 727 45.89 19.97 2.08
CA LYS A 727 46.12 18.89 1.11
C LYS A 727 44.82 18.46 0.45
N ARG A 728 44.85 18.26 -0.88
CA ARG A 728 43.72 17.66 -1.61
C ARG A 728 43.53 16.21 -1.22
N VAL A 729 42.27 15.77 -1.20
CA VAL A 729 41.89 14.38 -0.88
C VAL A 729 41.29 13.73 -2.12
N PHE A 730 41.64 12.47 -2.37
CA PHE A 730 41.13 11.68 -3.48
C PHE A 730 40.51 10.39 -2.94
N ASN A 731 39.32 10.06 -3.41
CA ASN A 731 38.56 8.87 -3.02
C ASN A 731 38.61 7.81 -4.14
N PHE A 732 38.77 6.54 -3.78
CA PHE A 732 38.88 5.44 -4.75
C PHE A 732 38.03 4.26 -4.32
N ALA A 733 37.59 3.47 -5.30
CA ALA A 733 36.98 2.16 -5.09
C ALA A 733 37.76 1.08 -5.86
N VAL A 734 37.86 -0.10 -5.26
CA VAL A 734 38.43 -1.31 -5.87
C VAL A 734 37.47 -2.46 -5.63
N ALA A 735 37.16 -3.21 -6.67
CA ALA A 735 36.39 -4.45 -6.62
C ALA A 735 37.29 -5.66 -6.91
N ARG A 736 37.21 -6.68 -6.07
CA ARG A 736 37.79 -8.01 -6.30
C ARG A 736 36.73 -8.89 -6.94
N VAL A 737 36.93 -9.30 -8.19
CA VAL A 737 36.03 -10.27 -8.85
C VAL A 737 36.69 -11.64 -8.81
N ARG A 738 35.92 -12.63 -8.40
CA ARG A 738 36.33 -14.03 -8.28
C ARG A 738 35.75 -14.83 -9.43
N TYR A 739 36.40 -15.92 -9.78
CA TYR A 739 35.94 -16.83 -10.81
C TYR A 739 36.43 -18.24 -10.55
N ARG A 740 35.55 -19.23 -10.69
CA ARG A 740 35.86 -20.66 -10.63
C ARG A 740 35.31 -21.32 -11.89
N SER A 741 36.15 -22.08 -12.58
CA SER A 741 35.74 -22.79 -13.81
C SER A 741 36.76 -23.86 -14.15
N LEU A 742 36.26 -25.06 -14.48
CA LEU A 742 37.10 -26.21 -14.83
C LEU A 742 37.76 -26.08 -16.20
N LEU A 743 37.09 -25.43 -17.16
CA LEU A 743 37.45 -25.51 -18.59
C LEU A 743 37.33 -24.20 -19.37
N LEU A 744 36.46 -23.26 -18.94
CA LEU A 744 36.10 -22.09 -19.74
C LEU A 744 36.65 -20.81 -19.12
N ASP A 745 37.37 -20.01 -19.90
CA ASP A 745 37.77 -18.67 -19.50
C ASP A 745 36.58 -17.70 -19.60
N ALA A 746 36.36 -16.85 -18.59
CA ALA A 746 35.42 -15.73 -18.69
C ALA A 746 36.05 -14.59 -19.51
N LYS A 747 35.50 -14.31 -20.68
CA LYS A 747 35.98 -13.27 -21.60
C LYS A 747 35.15 -12.00 -21.44
N ASN A 748 35.78 -10.84 -21.65
CA ASN A 748 35.11 -9.53 -21.62
C ASN A 748 34.37 -9.21 -20.30
N VAL A 749 34.86 -9.74 -19.17
CA VAL A 749 34.31 -9.40 -17.86
C VAL A 749 34.60 -7.93 -17.58
N ARG A 750 33.54 -7.17 -17.31
CA ARG A 750 33.62 -5.74 -17.02
C ARG A 750 33.01 -5.46 -15.66
N VAL A 751 33.55 -4.47 -14.94
CA VAL A 751 32.91 -3.93 -13.73
C VAL A 751 32.51 -2.48 -13.96
N PHE A 752 31.23 -2.17 -13.75
CA PHE A 752 30.71 -0.81 -13.74
C PHE A 752 30.56 -0.31 -12.31
N PHE A 753 31.18 0.81 -11.97
CA PHE A 753 31.00 1.48 -10.69
C PHE A 753 30.00 2.63 -10.84
N ARG A 754 29.08 2.79 -9.88
CA ARG A 754 28.15 3.92 -9.86
C ARG A 754 27.88 4.40 -8.43
N LEU A 755 27.73 5.70 -8.27
CA LEU A 755 27.37 6.36 -7.03
C LEU A 755 25.92 6.80 -7.10
N PHE A 756 25.14 6.45 -6.08
CA PHE A 756 23.87 7.12 -5.82
C PHE A 756 24.15 8.51 -5.24
N THR A 757 23.24 9.46 -5.44
CA THR A 757 23.46 10.83 -4.94
C THR A 757 23.38 10.91 -3.41
N THR A 758 22.76 9.94 -2.74
CA THR A 758 22.68 9.80 -1.28
C THR A 758 22.44 8.33 -0.90
N ALA A 759 22.02 8.06 0.34
CA ALA A 759 21.49 6.75 0.74
C ALA A 759 20.22 6.44 -0.06
N ALA A 760 20.12 5.25 -0.65
CA ALA A 760 18.99 4.87 -1.48
C ALA A 760 18.36 3.56 -0.98
N THR A 761 17.05 3.43 -1.13
CA THR A 761 16.33 2.17 -0.88
C THR A 761 15.89 1.47 -2.17
N GLY A 762 16.17 2.05 -3.35
CA GLY A 762 15.98 1.42 -4.65
C GLY A 762 17.32 1.15 -5.34
N LEU A 763 17.95 0.02 -5.03
CA LEU A 763 19.18 -0.43 -5.66
C LEU A 763 18.94 -1.53 -6.70
N ASP A 764 17.68 -1.91 -6.90
CA ASP A 764 17.27 -2.92 -7.85
C ASP A 764 17.69 -2.56 -9.28
N TYR A 765 18.19 -3.57 -9.96
CA TYR A 765 18.84 -3.46 -11.24
C TYR A 765 17.83 -3.18 -12.34
N ASN A 766 18.04 -2.11 -13.10
CA ASN A 766 17.29 -1.87 -14.31
C ASN A 766 18.12 -1.03 -15.29
N SER A 767 18.47 -1.63 -16.42
CA SER A 767 19.35 -1.04 -17.43
C SER A 767 18.70 0.13 -18.19
N ASN A 768 17.40 0.38 -17.99
CA ASN A 768 16.69 1.50 -18.61
C ASN A 768 16.64 2.75 -17.73
N ASP A 769 16.91 2.63 -16.42
CA ASP A 769 16.78 3.75 -15.48
C ASP A 769 18.03 4.00 -14.60
N THR A 770 18.24 3.29 -13.50
CA THR A 770 19.30 3.44 -12.49
C THR A 770 20.59 2.78 -12.93
N TYR A 771 20.51 1.74 -13.78
CA TYR A 771 21.64 0.99 -14.31
C TYR A 771 21.96 1.26 -15.80
N ARG A 772 21.54 2.42 -16.32
CA ARG A 772 21.74 2.80 -17.74
C ARG A 772 23.16 2.57 -18.27
N ARG A 773 23.22 2.08 -19.50
CA ARG A 773 24.44 1.80 -20.27
C ARG A 773 24.20 2.02 -21.76
N THR A 774 25.28 2.10 -22.53
CA THR A 774 25.24 2.14 -24.00
C THR A 774 26.35 1.29 -24.60
N LEU A 775 26.11 0.80 -25.81
CA LEU A 775 27.10 0.08 -26.61
C LEU A 775 27.65 1.02 -27.70
N THR A 776 28.88 1.48 -27.53
CA THR A 776 29.57 2.35 -28.52
C THR A 776 30.88 1.70 -28.95
N SER A 777 31.11 1.58 -30.26
CA SER A 777 32.32 0.97 -30.84
C SER A 777 32.63 -0.45 -30.33
N GLY A 778 31.59 -1.24 -30.04
CA GLY A 778 31.72 -2.63 -29.60
C GLY A 778 32.11 -2.81 -28.12
N GLN A 779 32.11 -1.74 -27.31
CA GLN A 779 32.30 -1.82 -25.87
C GLN A 779 31.12 -1.16 -25.14
N GLU A 780 30.57 -1.86 -24.15
CA GLU A 780 29.55 -1.27 -23.28
C GLU A 780 30.19 -0.30 -22.28
N ILE A 781 29.49 0.81 -22.02
CA ILE A 781 29.87 1.82 -21.03
C ILE A 781 28.65 2.25 -20.21
N SER A 782 28.84 2.42 -18.89
CA SER A 782 27.78 2.92 -18.00
C SER A 782 27.51 4.41 -18.25
N LEU A 783 26.24 4.80 -18.12
CA LEU A 783 25.73 6.17 -18.30
C LEU A 783 25.14 6.71 -17.00
N LEU A 784 24.67 7.97 -17.02
CA LEU A 784 23.89 8.54 -15.92
C LEU A 784 22.60 7.75 -15.73
N GLY A 785 22.31 7.36 -14.49
CA GLY A 785 21.04 6.77 -14.13
C GLY A 785 19.98 7.85 -13.93
N ILE A 786 18.81 7.67 -14.56
CA ILE A 786 17.75 8.68 -14.63
C ILE A 786 16.40 8.02 -14.30
N GLN A 787 15.67 8.58 -13.32
CA GLN A 787 14.28 8.19 -13.03
C GLN A 787 13.40 9.43 -12.96
N GLY A 788 12.23 9.38 -13.61
CA GLY A 788 11.30 10.52 -13.66
C GLY A 788 11.92 11.81 -14.19
N GLY A 789 12.94 11.71 -15.05
CA GLY A 789 13.69 12.83 -15.62
C GLY A 789 14.76 13.44 -14.69
N LYS A 790 15.00 12.85 -13.52
CA LYS A 790 15.97 13.32 -12.51
C LYS A 790 17.19 12.39 -12.44
N LEU A 791 18.36 12.96 -12.18
CA LEU A 791 19.61 12.21 -11.97
C LEU A 791 19.56 11.43 -10.65
N VAL A 792 19.79 10.11 -10.71
CA VAL A 792 19.78 9.22 -9.54
C VAL A 792 21.15 8.57 -9.29
N THR A 793 21.82 8.11 -10.36
CA THR A 793 23.14 7.49 -10.24
C THR A 793 24.17 8.10 -11.21
N ILE A 794 25.42 8.17 -10.75
CA ILE A 794 26.54 8.75 -11.49
C ILE A 794 27.61 7.65 -11.69
N PRO A 795 27.95 7.28 -12.94
CA PRO A 795 28.95 6.25 -13.21
C PRO A 795 30.36 6.76 -12.85
N CYS A 796 31.24 5.87 -12.39
CA CYS A 796 32.64 6.15 -12.07
C CYS A 796 33.56 5.25 -12.90
N TYR A 797 34.73 5.76 -13.28
CA TYR A 797 35.62 5.10 -14.24
C TYR A 797 37.07 5.05 -13.73
N ALA A 798 37.88 4.13 -14.24
CA ALA A 798 39.33 4.17 -14.08
C ALA A 798 39.97 5.21 -15.02
N LYS A 799 39.36 5.41 -16.20
CA LYS A 799 39.75 6.45 -17.17
C LYS A 799 39.19 7.82 -16.81
N GLN A 800 39.86 8.87 -17.30
CA GLN A 800 39.39 10.25 -17.17
C GLN A 800 38.06 10.43 -17.89
N ARG A 801 37.14 11.15 -17.25
CA ARG A 801 35.84 11.52 -17.82
C ARG A 801 36.03 12.37 -19.08
N VAL A 802 35.20 12.13 -20.09
CA VAL A 802 35.04 13.03 -21.22
C VAL A 802 34.53 14.40 -20.77
N ASP A 803 34.85 15.46 -21.51
CA ASP A 803 34.29 16.78 -21.28
C ASP A 803 32.89 16.85 -21.89
N THR A 804 31.90 16.67 -21.03
CA THR A 804 30.47 16.65 -21.36
C THR A 804 29.91 18.00 -21.79
N SER A 805 30.71 19.08 -21.71
CA SER A 805 30.37 20.35 -22.34
C SER A 805 30.59 20.34 -23.85
N SER A 806 31.42 19.41 -24.33
CA SER A 806 31.89 19.35 -25.71
C SER A 806 31.47 18.06 -26.43
N VAL A 807 31.30 16.95 -25.71
CA VAL A 807 30.93 15.65 -26.28
C VAL A 807 29.87 14.94 -25.44
N SER A 808 29.14 13.98 -26.03
CA SER A 808 28.20 13.14 -25.30
C SER A 808 28.93 12.19 -24.35
N LEU A 809 28.33 11.90 -23.19
CA LEU A 809 28.82 10.89 -22.26
C LEU A 809 28.87 9.48 -22.88
N ALA A 810 28.04 9.22 -23.91
CA ALA A 810 28.08 7.95 -24.66
C ALA A 810 29.43 7.67 -25.33
N THR A 811 30.28 8.69 -25.50
CA THR A 811 31.63 8.55 -26.05
C THR A 811 32.69 8.16 -25.01
N GLN A 812 32.31 8.01 -23.73
CA GLN A 812 33.22 7.57 -22.67
C GLN A 812 33.77 6.17 -22.95
N THR A 813 35.03 5.93 -22.58
CA THR A 813 35.62 4.59 -22.59
C THR A 813 36.26 4.27 -21.25
N ASP A 814 36.38 2.98 -20.92
CA ASP A 814 37.03 2.54 -19.69
C ASP A 814 37.65 1.14 -19.87
N PRO A 815 38.76 1.02 -20.62
CA PRO A 815 39.36 -0.28 -20.95
C PRO A 815 40.06 -0.96 -19.76
N ASP A 816 40.51 -0.18 -18.76
CA ASP A 816 41.19 -0.73 -17.58
C ASP A 816 40.26 -1.58 -16.68
N ASN A 817 38.95 -1.41 -16.86
CA ASN A 817 37.90 -2.18 -16.22
C ASN A 817 37.32 -3.30 -17.11
N VAL A 818 38.05 -3.77 -18.13
CA VAL A 818 37.70 -4.97 -18.91
C VAL A 818 38.82 -5.99 -18.83
N ARG A 819 38.50 -7.22 -18.45
CA ARG A 819 39.49 -8.28 -18.30
C ARG A 819 38.97 -9.63 -18.82
N LYS A 820 39.92 -10.48 -19.18
CA LYS A 820 39.70 -11.91 -19.35
C LYS A 820 40.15 -12.61 -18.07
N ILE A 821 39.29 -13.43 -17.48
CA ILE A 821 39.62 -14.25 -16.30
C ILE A 821 39.84 -15.68 -16.77
N LYS A 822 41.00 -16.26 -16.44
CA LYS A 822 41.34 -17.61 -16.90
C LYS A 822 40.71 -18.67 -15.99
N ALA A 823 40.27 -19.78 -16.58
CA ALA A 823 39.95 -20.98 -15.84
C ALA A 823 41.23 -21.57 -15.21
N THR A 824 41.14 -21.99 -13.95
CA THR A 824 42.26 -22.60 -13.20
C THR A 824 41.92 -23.99 -12.66
N GLY A 825 40.98 -24.70 -13.31
CA GLY A 825 40.50 -25.99 -12.81
C GLY A 825 39.62 -25.78 -11.57
N ALA A 826 39.84 -26.58 -10.53
CA ALA A 826 39.10 -26.46 -9.26
C ALA A 826 39.53 -25.24 -8.41
N GLY A 827 40.60 -24.53 -8.78
CA GLY A 827 41.08 -23.36 -8.05
C GLY A 827 40.33 -22.08 -8.43
N GLU A 828 40.17 -21.18 -7.46
CA GLU A 828 39.63 -19.83 -7.65
C GLU A 828 40.68 -18.87 -8.23
N THR A 829 40.29 -18.10 -9.26
CA THR A 829 41.06 -16.97 -9.78
C THR A 829 40.44 -15.66 -9.31
N GLN A 830 41.29 -14.69 -8.97
CA GLN A 830 40.88 -13.36 -8.52
C GLN A 830 41.47 -12.29 -9.44
N VAL A 831 40.66 -11.32 -9.82
CA VAL A 831 41.07 -10.14 -10.61
C VAL A 831 40.51 -8.87 -10.00
N TYR A 832 41.18 -7.75 -10.23
CA TYR A 832 40.86 -6.48 -9.59
C TYR A 832 40.46 -5.41 -10.61
N PHE A 833 39.37 -4.71 -10.28
CA PHE A 833 38.79 -3.60 -11.03
C PHE A 833 38.70 -2.39 -10.10
N GLY A 834 38.59 -1.17 -10.62
CA GLY A 834 38.52 0.00 -9.75
C GLY A 834 38.21 1.30 -10.47
N CYS A 835 37.92 2.34 -9.69
CA CYS A 835 37.63 3.67 -10.23
C CYS A 835 38.08 4.78 -9.28
N TRP A 836 38.24 5.97 -9.86
CA TRP A 836 38.34 7.20 -9.10
C TRP A 836 36.94 7.74 -8.80
N LEU A 837 36.67 8.04 -7.52
CA LEU A 837 35.42 8.61 -7.06
C LEU A 837 35.57 10.13 -6.94
N ASP A 838 35.34 10.85 -8.04
CA ASP A 838 35.59 12.29 -8.18
C ASP A 838 34.48 13.19 -7.60
N PHE A 839 33.66 12.68 -6.68
CA PHE A 839 32.52 13.40 -6.11
C PHE A 839 32.90 14.54 -5.16
N ASN A 840 34.15 14.59 -4.68
CA ASN A 840 34.65 15.68 -3.86
C ASN A 840 35.44 16.73 -4.67
N GLN A 841 35.37 16.67 -5.99
CA GLN A 841 36.05 17.59 -6.90
C GLN A 841 35.11 18.67 -7.42
N THR A 842 35.64 19.87 -7.65
CA THR A 842 34.85 21.06 -8.04
C THR A 842 34.72 21.25 -9.55
N THR A 843 35.22 20.30 -10.35
CA THR A 843 35.09 20.38 -11.82
C THR A 843 33.64 20.15 -12.20
N ALA A 844 33.06 21.05 -12.99
CA ALA A 844 31.70 20.89 -13.51
C ALA A 844 31.61 19.71 -14.50
N ARG A 845 30.64 18.82 -14.30
CA ARG A 845 30.49 17.56 -15.04
C ARG A 845 29.10 17.33 -15.60
N PHE A 846 28.04 17.52 -14.81
CA PHE A 846 26.69 17.12 -15.24
C PHE A 846 25.65 18.16 -14.81
N PRO A 847 24.54 18.31 -15.56
CA PRO A 847 23.40 19.09 -15.09
C PRO A 847 22.63 18.34 -13.99
N THR A 848 21.84 19.06 -13.20
CA THR A 848 20.90 18.46 -12.23
C THR A 848 19.83 17.63 -12.93
N ASP A 849 19.33 18.12 -14.07
CA ASP A 849 18.27 17.52 -14.88
C ASP A 849 18.80 17.24 -16.29
N PRO A 850 19.41 16.07 -16.56
CA PRO A 850 20.01 15.76 -17.85
C PRO A 850 19.00 15.71 -18.99
N ASN A 851 19.06 16.70 -19.88
CA ASN A 851 18.31 16.72 -21.14
C ASN A 851 19.13 17.44 -22.24
N PRO A 852 19.51 16.77 -23.35
CA PRO A 852 19.31 15.34 -23.64
C PRO A 852 20.01 14.45 -22.60
N VAL A 853 19.52 13.22 -22.42
CA VAL A 853 19.91 12.33 -21.30
C VAL A 853 21.40 12.00 -21.23
N ASP A 854 22.11 12.01 -22.37
CA ASP A 854 23.54 11.66 -22.46
C ASP A 854 24.41 12.82 -22.98
N GLY A 855 23.85 14.03 -23.09
CA GLY A 855 24.58 15.25 -23.49
C GLY A 855 24.93 15.34 -24.99
N HIS A 856 25.80 16.25 -25.40
CA HIS A 856 26.53 17.25 -24.60
C HIS A 856 25.61 18.35 -24.03
N TRP A 857 26.05 19.05 -22.98
CA TRP A 857 25.28 20.11 -22.32
C TRP A 857 26.04 21.45 -22.29
N PRO A 858 25.36 22.61 -22.33
CA PRO A 858 25.99 23.91 -22.14
C PRO A 858 26.73 24.00 -20.80
N ALA A 859 27.94 24.58 -20.80
CA ALA A 859 28.75 24.77 -19.58
C ALA A 859 28.01 25.54 -18.46
N SER A 860 27.04 26.40 -18.81
CA SER A 860 26.20 27.13 -17.85
C SER A 860 25.24 26.25 -17.05
N GLN A 861 24.93 25.04 -17.54
CA GLN A 861 24.03 24.09 -16.88
C GLN A 861 24.80 23.06 -16.04
N LEU A 862 26.11 22.94 -16.25
CA LEU A 862 26.93 21.94 -15.57
C LEU A 862 27.20 22.33 -14.11
N LYS A 863 27.11 21.32 -13.25
CA LYS A 863 27.47 21.35 -11.84
C LYS A 863 28.59 20.35 -11.59
N SER A 864 29.39 20.61 -10.57
CA SER A 864 30.33 19.62 -10.07
C SER A 864 29.57 18.43 -9.48
N ILE A 865 30.18 17.24 -9.46
CA ILE A 865 29.53 16.08 -8.83
C ILE A 865 29.28 16.37 -7.35
N GLN A 866 30.17 17.12 -6.68
CA GLN A 866 29.98 17.57 -5.30
C GLN A 866 28.65 18.32 -5.11
N GLU A 867 28.31 19.25 -6.02
CA GLU A 867 27.02 19.97 -6.02
C GLU A 867 25.81 19.09 -6.37
N LEU A 868 26.01 17.91 -6.97
CA LEU A 868 24.96 16.95 -7.33
C LEU A 868 24.71 15.89 -6.25
N ILE A 869 25.62 15.73 -5.30
CA ILE A 869 25.42 14.87 -4.14
C ILE A 869 24.35 15.45 -3.22
N ARG A 870 23.59 14.57 -2.56
CA ARG A 870 22.48 14.90 -1.66
C ARG A 870 22.67 14.41 -0.23
N GLY A 871 23.82 13.83 0.11
CA GLY A 871 24.15 13.37 1.47
C GLY A 871 25.65 13.38 1.72
N THR A 872 26.06 13.26 2.98
CA THR A 872 27.49 13.17 3.32
C THR A 872 28.11 11.85 2.93
N HIS A 873 27.28 10.80 2.86
CA HIS A 873 27.63 9.46 2.42
C HIS A 873 26.68 9.01 1.31
N GLN A 874 27.15 8.10 0.46
CA GLN A 874 26.44 7.63 -0.73
C GLN A 874 26.49 6.11 -0.80
N CYS A 875 25.46 5.51 -1.41
CA CYS A 875 25.56 4.11 -1.83
C CYS A 875 26.49 4.02 -3.05
N LEU A 876 27.56 3.24 -2.96
CA LEU A 876 28.38 2.83 -4.09
C LEU A 876 27.93 1.43 -4.53
N ALA A 877 27.60 1.26 -5.80
CA ALA A 877 27.31 -0.04 -6.40
C ALA A 877 28.38 -0.41 -7.43
N ALA A 878 28.74 -1.69 -7.47
CA ALA A 878 29.56 -2.30 -8.52
C ALA A 878 28.76 -3.41 -9.20
N GLU A 879 28.66 -3.35 -10.53
CA GLU A 879 27.98 -4.32 -11.39
C GLU A 879 29.04 -5.08 -12.18
N ILE A 880 29.13 -6.39 -12.00
CA ILE A 880 29.81 -7.29 -12.93
C ILE A 880 28.91 -7.43 -14.15
N HIS A 881 29.38 -6.90 -15.26
CA HIS A 881 28.79 -7.14 -16.56
C HIS A 881 29.56 -8.26 -17.26
N PHE A 882 28.90 -9.41 -17.40
CA PHE A 882 29.39 -10.56 -18.13
C PHE A 882 28.30 -11.02 -19.11
N PRO A 883 28.49 -10.91 -20.43
CA PRO A 883 27.42 -11.19 -21.42
C PRO A 883 26.83 -12.59 -21.36
N ASP A 884 27.59 -13.58 -20.90
CA ASP A 884 27.12 -14.96 -20.78
C ASP A 884 26.30 -15.20 -19.48
N ASP A 885 26.26 -14.23 -18.56
CA ASP A 885 25.47 -14.24 -17.31
C ASP A 885 24.92 -12.83 -17.00
N PRO A 886 23.90 -12.37 -17.74
CA PRO A 886 23.35 -11.03 -17.55
C PRO A 886 22.59 -10.89 -16.22
N VAL A 887 22.77 -9.77 -15.54
CA VAL A 887 22.01 -9.43 -14.33
C VAL A 887 20.52 -9.24 -14.68
N PRO A 888 19.59 -9.98 -14.03
CA PRO A 888 18.17 -9.84 -14.32
C PRO A 888 17.62 -8.51 -13.79
N THR A 889 16.62 -7.97 -14.49
CA THR A 889 15.91 -6.76 -14.03
C THR A 889 15.23 -7.03 -12.68
N GLY A 890 15.34 -6.11 -11.74
CA GLY A 890 14.83 -6.24 -10.37
C GLY A 890 15.80 -6.88 -9.37
N ALA A 891 16.93 -7.43 -9.83
CA ALA A 891 17.95 -7.97 -8.94
C ALA A 891 18.57 -6.87 -8.06
N THR A 892 18.85 -7.17 -6.80
CA THR A 892 19.53 -6.25 -5.88
C THR A 892 20.90 -6.79 -5.49
N PRO A 893 21.77 -5.98 -4.87
CA PRO A 893 23.00 -6.47 -4.26
C PRO A 893 22.80 -7.54 -3.18
N ALA A 894 21.59 -7.70 -2.64
CA ALA A 894 21.28 -8.78 -1.69
C ALA A 894 20.91 -10.08 -2.40
N SER A 895 20.44 -9.99 -3.65
CA SER A 895 19.80 -11.08 -4.36
C SER A 895 20.60 -11.62 -5.52
N ASN A 896 21.72 -10.99 -5.92
CA ASN A 896 22.53 -11.40 -7.07
C ASN A 896 24.01 -11.05 -6.87
N ASP A 897 24.89 -12.02 -7.08
CA ASP A 897 26.34 -11.98 -6.82
C ASP A 897 27.16 -11.17 -7.85
N ASN A 898 26.53 -10.78 -8.96
CA ASN A 898 27.08 -9.82 -9.92
C ASN A 898 26.87 -8.36 -9.47
N LEU A 899 26.09 -8.12 -8.41
CA LEU A 899 25.87 -6.80 -7.84
C LEU A 899 26.47 -6.74 -6.44
N ALA A 900 27.41 -5.81 -6.24
CA ALA A 900 27.91 -5.48 -4.92
C ALA A 900 27.50 -4.07 -4.56
N GLN A 901 27.18 -3.85 -3.29
CA GLN A 901 27.13 -2.50 -2.75
C GLN A 901 28.06 -2.30 -1.57
N ARG A 902 28.47 -1.05 -1.42
CA ARG A 902 29.15 -0.53 -0.26
C ARG A 902 28.40 0.71 0.17
N ASN A 903 27.74 0.61 1.31
CA ASN A 903 27.00 1.70 1.90
C ASN A 903 27.69 2.18 3.17
N LEU A 904 27.87 3.49 3.31
CA LEU A 904 28.66 4.11 4.36
C LEU A 904 27.90 5.22 5.10
N VAL A 905 26.59 5.08 5.33
CA VAL A 905 25.87 6.08 6.14
C VAL A 905 26.38 6.04 7.59
N ILE A 906 27.23 7.00 7.92
CA ILE A 906 27.86 7.17 9.22
C ILE A 906 27.60 8.61 9.66
N ASP A 907 27.08 8.79 10.88
CA ASP A 907 26.99 10.11 11.50
C ASP A 907 27.22 9.94 13.00
N GLU A 908 28.23 10.62 13.51
CA GLU A 908 28.73 10.40 14.87
C GLU A 908 27.87 11.15 15.90
N SER A 909 27.59 10.51 17.03
CA SER A 909 26.93 11.14 18.19
C SER A 909 27.97 11.48 19.27
N SER A 910 27.59 12.30 20.26
CA SER A 910 28.51 12.73 21.32
C SER A 910 28.09 12.38 22.73
N ASN A 911 29.09 12.09 23.56
CA ASN A 911 28.95 12.04 25.01
C ASN A 911 30.23 12.58 25.71
N PRO A 912 30.13 13.54 26.64
CA PRO A 912 28.92 14.30 27.00
C PRO A 912 28.40 15.12 25.80
N GLY A 913 27.09 15.33 25.75
CA GLY A 913 26.44 16.02 24.64
C GLY A 913 25.08 16.61 25.04
N THR A 914 24.58 17.57 24.26
CA THR A 914 23.20 18.09 24.35
C THR A 914 22.26 17.25 23.47
N ILE A 915 20.95 17.55 23.44
CA ILE A 915 20.03 16.88 22.51
C ILE A 915 20.52 17.07 21.06
N ALA A 916 20.86 18.29 20.66
CA ALA A 916 21.34 18.59 19.31
C ALA A 916 22.57 17.74 18.92
N THR A 917 23.51 17.55 19.84
CA THR A 917 24.73 16.78 19.58
C THR A 917 24.57 15.26 19.78
N ARG A 918 23.40 14.82 20.27
CA ARG A 918 22.96 13.41 20.32
C ARG A 918 22.02 13.04 19.17
N THR A 919 21.50 14.03 18.46
CA THR A 919 20.72 13.85 17.24
C THR A 919 21.66 13.67 16.06
N VAL A 920 21.39 12.64 15.26
CA VAL A 920 22.09 12.33 14.00
C VAL A 920 21.08 12.28 12.87
N GLN A 921 21.52 12.70 11.68
CA GLN A 921 20.65 12.84 10.52
C GLN A 921 21.39 12.43 9.24
N HIS A 922 20.64 11.80 8.34
CA HIS A 922 21.11 11.61 6.98
C HIS A 922 19.95 11.67 6.00
N THR A 923 20.23 12.20 4.83
CA THR A 923 19.30 12.21 3.72
C THR A 923 19.16 10.81 3.12
N LEU A 924 18.01 10.52 2.54
CA LEU A 924 17.77 9.28 1.80
C LEU A 924 16.85 9.54 0.63
N GLU A 925 16.90 8.67 -0.37
CA GLU A 925 15.97 8.65 -1.47
C GLU A 925 15.19 7.33 -1.48
N LEU A 926 13.87 7.44 -1.40
CA LEU A 926 12.96 6.30 -1.46
C LEU A 926 12.47 6.09 -2.88
N LYS A 927 12.48 4.84 -3.36
CA LYS A 927 12.04 4.53 -4.73
C LYS A 927 10.54 4.78 -4.86
N ALA A 928 10.14 5.36 -6.00
CA ALA A 928 8.74 5.57 -6.31
C ALA A 928 7.97 4.25 -6.47
N THR A 929 6.80 4.15 -5.84
CA THR A 929 5.87 3.03 -6.05
C THR A 929 5.18 3.19 -7.41
N THR A 930 5.72 2.59 -8.47
CA THR A 930 5.06 2.51 -9.78
C THR A 930 4.38 1.16 -9.93
N ARG A 931 3.05 1.14 -10.08
CA ARG A 931 2.34 -0.10 -10.43
C ARG A 931 2.56 -0.38 -11.93
N PRO A 932 3.05 -1.56 -12.33
CA PRO A 932 3.03 -1.94 -13.73
C PRO A 932 1.56 -1.89 -14.20
N ILE A 933 1.35 -1.26 -15.35
CA ILE A 933 0.07 -1.36 -16.06
C ILE A 933 -0.15 -2.87 -16.28
N PRO A 934 -1.31 -3.45 -15.91
CA PRO A 934 -1.58 -4.85 -16.20
C PRO A 934 -1.27 -5.16 -17.67
N VAL A 935 -0.55 -6.25 -17.93
CA VAL A 935 -0.08 -6.72 -19.25
C VAL A 935 -1.21 -6.81 -20.29
N ALA A 936 -2.47 -6.75 -19.86
CA ALA A 936 -3.66 -6.55 -20.68
C ALA A 936 -3.69 -5.23 -21.53
N MET A 937 -2.64 -4.41 -21.51
CA MET A 937 -2.50 -3.21 -22.36
C MET A 937 -1.32 -3.23 -23.36
N LEU A 938 -0.63 -4.36 -23.58
CA LEU A 938 0.37 -4.47 -24.66
C LEU A 938 -0.21 -5.18 -25.90
N PRO A 939 -0.01 -4.66 -27.13
CA PRO A 939 -0.51 -5.27 -28.36
C PRO A 939 0.15 -6.60 -28.76
N GLU A 940 1.17 -7.09 -28.03
CA GLU A 940 1.84 -8.38 -28.24
C GLU A 940 2.26 -8.92 -26.86
N PRO A 941 2.02 -10.20 -26.54
CA PRO A 941 2.37 -10.78 -25.25
C PRO A 941 3.89 -11.01 -25.13
N ASP A 942 4.50 -10.41 -24.11
CA ASP A 942 5.82 -10.79 -23.63
C ASP A 942 5.66 -11.93 -22.60
N PRO A 943 6.12 -13.16 -22.89
CA PRO A 943 5.94 -14.30 -22.01
C PRO A 943 6.65 -14.17 -20.66
N GLU A 944 7.67 -13.32 -20.52
CA GLU A 944 8.35 -13.10 -19.22
C GLU A 944 7.52 -12.22 -18.27
N LEU A 945 6.60 -11.40 -18.78
CA LEU A 945 5.73 -10.53 -17.97
C LEU A 945 4.43 -11.21 -17.53
N GLU A 946 4.01 -12.29 -18.21
CA GLU A 946 2.87 -13.10 -17.77
C GLU A 946 3.17 -13.83 -16.46
N GLU A 947 4.39 -14.32 -16.25
CA GLU A 947 4.75 -15.10 -15.06
C GLU A 947 4.72 -14.26 -13.77
N ILE A 948 4.97 -12.96 -13.86
CA ILE A 948 4.93 -12.01 -12.73
C ILE A 948 3.48 -11.61 -12.38
N ALA A 949 2.58 -11.59 -13.38
CA ALA A 949 1.19 -11.18 -13.21
C ALA A 949 0.29 -12.26 -12.55
N PHE A 950 0.69 -13.54 -12.65
CA PHE A 950 -0.09 -14.67 -12.11
C PHE A 950 0.22 -15.04 -10.65
N ALA A 951 1.19 -14.39 -10.00
CA ALA A 951 1.57 -14.70 -8.62
C ALA A 951 0.64 -14.12 -7.52
N THR A 952 -0.40 -13.35 -7.88
CA THR A 952 -1.35 -12.83 -6.87
C THR A 952 -2.78 -13.29 -7.17
N PRO A 953 -3.28 -14.36 -6.53
CA PRO A 953 -4.69 -14.74 -6.63
C PRO A 953 -5.58 -13.64 -6.04
N GLY A 954 -6.23 -12.85 -6.90
CA GLY A 954 -7.39 -12.02 -6.55
C GLY A 954 -7.19 -10.92 -5.50
N GLY A 955 -5.95 -10.52 -5.17
CA GLY A 955 -5.66 -9.44 -4.23
C GLY A 955 -5.18 -8.19 -4.95
N THR A 956 -5.71 -7.02 -4.58
CA THR A 956 -5.04 -5.75 -4.91
C THR A 956 -3.63 -5.77 -4.33
N ALA A 957 -2.58 -5.64 -5.16
CA ALA A 957 -1.19 -5.56 -4.70
C ALA A 957 -1.05 -4.57 -3.52
N ARG A 958 -0.27 -4.95 -2.50
CA ARG A 958 0.02 -4.13 -1.32
C ARG A 958 0.81 -2.87 -1.75
N PRO A 959 0.75 -1.75 -1.03
CA PRO A 959 1.71 -0.68 -1.25
C PRO A 959 3.11 -1.14 -0.84
N ASP A 960 4.11 -0.48 -1.41
CA ASP A 960 5.47 -0.61 -0.92
C ASP A 960 5.59 -0.10 0.52
N GLU A 961 6.46 -0.71 1.31
CA GLU A 961 6.70 -0.31 2.70
C GLU A 961 8.18 -0.13 2.97
N VAL A 962 8.53 0.91 3.74
CA VAL A 962 9.87 1.03 4.33
C VAL A 962 9.90 0.23 5.62
N MET A 963 10.73 -0.81 5.67
CA MET A 963 10.99 -1.62 6.86
C MET A 963 12.25 -1.12 7.56
N ILE A 964 12.09 -0.61 8.77
CA ILE A 964 13.17 -0.07 9.62
C ILE A 964 13.44 -1.07 10.74
N ARG A 965 14.65 -1.63 10.78
CA ARG A 965 15.15 -2.48 11.86
C ARG A 965 15.95 -1.63 12.85
N TRP A 966 15.51 -1.62 14.12
CA TRP A 966 16.08 -0.77 15.16
C TRP A 966 17.34 -1.33 15.82
N HIS A 967 17.58 -2.64 15.68
CA HIS A 967 18.71 -3.40 16.24
C HIS A 967 18.99 -3.07 17.71
N ASP A 968 20.09 -2.37 17.99
CA ASP A 968 20.67 -2.12 19.31
C ASP A 968 20.45 -0.68 19.81
N LEU A 969 19.58 0.10 19.16
CA LEU A 969 19.24 1.43 19.62
C LEU A 969 18.67 1.42 21.06
N PRO A 970 19.14 2.32 21.94
CA PRO A 970 18.71 2.36 23.33
C PRO A 970 17.23 2.75 23.45
N THR A 971 16.56 2.26 24.50
CA THR A 971 15.17 2.62 24.81
C THR A 971 15.02 4.13 25.00
N GLY A 972 13.98 4.71 24.42
CA GLY A 972 13.73 6.15 24.45
C GLY A 972 14.41 6.92 23.31
N THR A 973 15.00 6.22 22.35
CA THR A 973 15.42 6.82 21.08
C THR A 973 14.20 7.30 20.30
N GLU A 974 14.21 8.54 19.83
CA GLU A 974 13.18 9.05 18.91
C GLU A 974 13.68 8.96 17.47
N MET A 975 12.82 8.47 16.55
CA MET A 975 13.12 8.41 15.13
C MET A 975 12.00 9.05 14.31
N THR A 976 12.36 9.92 13.37
CA THR A 976 11.40 10.55 12.46
C THR A 976 11.87 10.47 11.01
N LEU A 977 10.91 10.32 10.09
CA LEU A 977 11.11 10.38 8.65
C LEU A 977 10.35 11.58 8.09
N TYR A 978 11.07 12.54 7.53
CA TYR A 978 10.51 13.69 6.84
C TYR A 978 10.53 13.48 5.32
N MET A 979 9.39 13.64 4.66
CA MET A 979 9.19 13.48 3.22
C MET A 979 8.37 14.68 2.71
N PRO A 980 9.02 15.72 2.15
CA PRO A 980 8.40 17.02 1.88
C PRO A 980 7.29 16.99 0.82
N ASP A 981 7.27 15.96 -0.04
CA ASP A 981 6.34 15.80 -1.15
C ASP A 981 5.41 14.58 -0.95
N VAL A 982 5.26 14.14 0.30
CA VAL A 982 4.35 13.08 0.73
C VAL A 982 3.43 13.64 1.82
N ASP A 983 2.12 13.42 1.65
CA ASP A 983 1.15 13.62 2.73
C ASP A 983 1.18 12.38 3.63
N VAL A 984 1.68 12.54 4.86
CA VAL A 984 1.81 11.42 5.81
C VAL A 984 0.45 10.88 6.26
N ASP A 985 -0.63 11.65 6.11
CA ASP A 985 -1.98 11.17 6.43
C ASP A 985 -2.40 10.01 5.49
N GLU A 986 -1.85 9.93 4.28
CA GLU A 986 -2.09 8.80 3.38
C GLU A 986 -1.49 7.50 3.93
N GLY A 987 -0.22 7.53 4.33
CA GLY A 987 0.46 6.38 4.91
C GLY A 987 -0.11 5.97 6.27
N LEU A 988 -0.48 6.94 7.12
CA LEU A 988 -1.12 6.68 8.41
C LEU A 988 -2.53 6.10 8.25
N GLN A 989 -3.30 6.58 7.27
CA GLN A 989 -4.60 6.01 6.98
C GLN A 989 -4.45 4.57 6.47
N TYR A 990 -3.48 4.30 5.58
CA TYR A 990 -3.20 2.93 5.18
C TYR A 990 -2.84 2.06 6.41
N ALA A 991 -1.92 2.53 7.25
CA ALA A 991 -1.53 1.79 8.45
C ALA A 991 -2.71 1.55 9.40
N GLY A 992 -3.51 2.58 9.70
CA GLY A 992 -4.65 2.50 10.61
C GLY A 992 -5.82 1.68 10.10
N SER A 993 -5.96 1.58 8.78
CA SER A 993 -6.99 0.75 8.17
C SER A 993 -6.54 -0.70 7.96
N ASN A 994 -5.23 -1.02 7.89
CA ASN A 994 -4.74 -2.37 7.61
C ASN A 994 -4.04 -3.07 8.79
N TYR A 995 -3.62 -2.34 9.80
CA TYR A 995 -2.92 -2.89 10.96
C TYR A 995 -3.71 -2.61 12.22
N GLU A 996 -3.94 -3.65 13.03
CA GLU A 996 -4.61 -3.46 14.32
C GLU A 996 -3.76 -2.58 15.24
N HIS A 997 -2.44 -2.78 15.25
CA HIS A 997 -1.48 -1.95 15.98
C HIS A 997 -0.67 -1.07 15.02
N VAL A 998 -0.82 0.26 15.11
CA VAL A 998 -0.06 1.24 14.32
C VAL A 998 1.12 1.76 15.14
N ALA A 999 2.34 1.61 14.64
CA ALA A 999 3.57 2.06 15.30
C ALA A 999 4.12 3.35 14.66
N LEU A 1000 3.22 4.24 14.27
CA LEU A 1000 3.51 5.49 13.56
C LEU A 1000 2.65 6.62 14.16
N GLU A 1001 3.25 7.79 14.33
CA GLU A 1001 2.57 8.99 14.79
C GLU A 1001 2.79 10.16 13.84
N ARG A 1002 1.73 10.94 13.60
CA ARG A 1002 1.85 12.19 12.85
C ARG A 1002 2.58 13.23 13.69
N ILE A 1003 3.59 13.87 13.12
CA ILE A 1003 4.22 15.08 13.69
C ILE A 1003 3.69 16.33 12.98
N ASP A 1004 3.74 16.34 11.64
CA ASP A 1004 3.16 17.38 10.79
C ASP A 1004 2.63 16.76 9.49
N ALA A 1005 2.32 17.54 8.45
CA ALA A 1005 1.79 17.00 7.17
C ALA A 1005 2.81 16.18 6.37
N HIS A 1006 4.11 16.28 6.69
CA HIS A 1006 5.22 15.71 5.92
C HIS A 1006 6.20 14.90 6.78
N THR A 1007 5.97 14.82 8.09
CA THR A 1007 6.86 14.16 9.05
C THR A 1007 6.07 13.12 9.84
N VAL A 1008 6.57 11.87 9.80
CA VAL A 1008 6.08 10.77 10.61
C VAL A 1008 7.11 10.38 11.67
N ARG A 1009 6.66 10.14 12.90
CA ARG A 1009 7.45 9.54 13.96
C ARG A 1009 7.27 8.03 13.94
N CYS A 1010 8.38 7.30 13.97
CA CYS A 1010 8.41 5.85 14.07
C CYS A 1010 8.50 5.45 15.53
N LEU A 1011 7.52 4.70 16.03
CA LEU A 1011 7.52 4.21 17.40
C LEU A 1011 8.44 2.99 17.53
N GLN A 1012 9.21 2.96 18.63
CA GLN A 1012 10.24 1.96 18.87
C GLN A 1012 9.63 0.57 19.12
N GLY A 1013 10.12 -0.41 18.38
CA GLY A 1013 9.97 -1.86 18.56
C GLY A 1013 11.25 -2.53 18.08
N ASP A 1014 11.20 -3.79 17.63
CA ASP A 1014 12.34 -4.37 16.90
C ASP A 1014 12.34 -3.92 15.44
N VAL A 1015 11.14 -3.70 14.89
CA VAL A 1015 10.90 -3.32 13.50
C VAL A 1015 9.72 -2.36 13.37
N THR A 1016 9.83 -1.36 12.48
CA THR A 1016 8.74 -0.47 12.08
C THR A 1016 8.52 -0.54 10.57
N PHE A 1017 7.26 -0.46 10.14
CA PHE A 1017 6.87 -0.42 8.73
C PHE A 1017 6.19 0.91 8.42
N VAL A 1018 6.69 1.64 7.42
CA VAL A 1018 6.12 2.90 6.93
C VAL A 1018 5.58 2.68 5.51
N PRO A 1019 4.25 2.63 5.32
CA PRO A 1019 3.65 2.51 4.00
C PRO A 1019 3.96 3.72 3.12
N LEU A 1020 4.28 3.48 1.85
CA LEU A 1020 4.56 4.54 0.87
C LEU A 1020 3.36 4.81 -0.05
N PRO A 1021 3.14 6.07 -0.45
CA PRO A 1021 2.08 6.44 -1.40
C PRO A 1021 2.27 5.78 -2.77
N GLU A 1022 1.16 5.40 -3.38
CA GLU A 1022 1.13 4.66 -4.65
C GLU A 1022 1.14 5.57 -5.90
N LEU A 1023 1.39 4.98 -7.07
CA LEU A 1023 1.29 5.63 -8.40
C LEU A 1023 2.19 6.86 -8.59
N ARG A 1024 3.34 6.88 -7.90
CA ARG A 1024 4.29 7.98 -8.01
C ARG A 1024 5.16 7.83 -9.24
N LYS A 1025 5.47 8.96 -9.89
CA LYS A 1025 6.35 9.02 -11.07
C LYS A 1025 7.81 9.33 -10.73
N ARG A 1026 8.09 9.80 -9.51
CA ARG A 1026 9.39 10.28 -9.05
C ARG A 1026 9.67 9.75 -7.65
N ASN A 1027 10.94 9.47 -7.38
CA ASN A 1027 11.43 9.07 -6.07
C ASN A 1027 11.14 10.15 -5.03
N ILE A 1028 11.11 9.75 -3.77
CA ILE A 1028 10.78 10.61 -2.63
C ILE A 1028 12.09 10.99 -1.92
N PRO A 1029 12.50 12.26 -1.93
CA PRO A 1029 13.54 12.75 -1.04
C PRO A 1029 13.11 12.63 0.42
N GLY A 1030 14.02 12.21 1.27
CA GLY A 1030 13.75 12.00 2.69
C GLY A 1030 14.86 12.49 3.59
N LEU A 1031 14.51 12.77 4.85
CA LEU A 1031 15.45 12.99 5.95
C LEU A 1031 15.11 12.04 7.09
N LEU A 1032 16.01 11.10 7.40
CA LEU A 1032 15.92 10.24 8.57
C LEU A 1032 16.64 10.93 9.72
N THR A 1033 15.93 11.12 10.84
CA THR A 1033 16.47 11.71 12.07
C THR A 1033 16.40 10.69 13.20
N ILE A 1034 17.50 10.52 13.92
CA ILE A 1034 17.60 9.65 15.10
C ILE A 1034 18.12 10.51 16.27
N SER A 1035 17.33 10.62 17.33
CA SER A 1035 17.72 11.34 18.55
C SER A 1035 17.96 10.35 19.68
N LEU A 1036 19.23 10.17 20.05
CA LEU A 1036 19.61 9.26 21.12
C LEU A 1036 19.30 9.85 22.51
N PRO A 1037 18.86 9.02 23.47
CA PRO A 1037 18.55 9.44 24.84
C PRO A 1037 19.81 9.80 25.63
N GLU A 1038 19.61 10.31 26.84
CA GLU A 1038 20.71 10.46 27.81
C GLU A 1038 21.25 9.10 28.28
N GLY A 1039 22.50 9.07 28.74
CA GLY A 1039 23.14 7.86 29.27
C GLY A 1039 23.94 7.03 28.27
N ILE A 1040 23.94 7.39 26.99
CA ILE A 1040 24.88 6.83 26.00
C ILE A 1040 26.33 7.16 26.41
N LYS A 1041 27.27 6.27 26.10
CA LYS A 1041 28.67 6.33 26.51
C LYS A 1041 29.59 6.40 25.29
N ARG A 1042 30.72 7.07 25.45
CA ARG A 1042 31.79 7.10 24.44
C ARG A 1042 32.19 5.66 24.08
N GLU A 1043 32.54 5.44 22.81
CA GLU A 1043 32.93 4.13 22.24
C GLU A 1043 31.78 3.14 22.06
N GLN A 1044 30.55 3.46 22.51
CA GLN A 1044 29.38 2.75 22.05
C GLN A 1044 29.12 3.06 20.57
N SER A 1045 28.48 2.13 19.88
CA SER A 1045 27.99 2.33 18.53
C SER A 1045 26.66 1.63 18.37
N TYR A 1046 25.80 2.19 17.51
CA TYR A 1046 24.45 1.70 17.25
C TYR A 1046 24.20 1.56 15.75
N ASN A 1047 23.28 0.68 15.38
CA ASN A 1047 22.94 0.41 14.00
C ASN A 1047 21.43 0.53 13.76
N VAL A 1048 21.07 1.05 12.57
CA VAL A 1048 19.70 0.99 12.05
C VAL A 1048 19.78 0.51 10.61
N THR A 1049 18.94 -0.46 10.23
CA THR A 1049 18.83 -0.87 8.82
C THR A 1049 17.50 -0.43 8.26
N VAL A 1050 17.52 0.14 7.06
CA VAL A 1050 16.34 0.57 6.32
C VAL A 1050 16.27 -0.25 5.04
N HIS A 1051 15.16 -0.96 4.87
CA HIS A 1051 14.81 -1.67 3.64
C HIS A 1051 13.59 -0.99 3.01
N GLN A 1052 13.48 -1.02 1.68
CA GLN A 1052 12.18 -0.81 1.02
C GLN A 1052 11.71 -2.14 0.44
N ILE A 1053 10.47 -2.51 0.75
CA ILE A 1053 9.85 -3.77 0.35
C ILE A 1053 8.80 -3.43 -0.70
N SER A 1054 8.85 -4.12 -1.83
CA SER A 1054 7.79 -3.99 -2.82
C SER A 1054 6.56 -4.76 -2.39
N GLY A 1055 5.40 -4.10 -2.42
CA GLY A 1055 4.11 -4.77 -2.23
C GLY A 1055 3.62 -5.54 -3.46
N VAL A 1056 4.32 -5.40 -4.60
CA VAL A 1056 4.03 -6.11 -5.86
C VAL A 1056 4.87 -7.39 -5.97
N THR A 1057 6.20 -7.27 -5.93
CA THR A 1057 7.10 -8.43 -6.11
C THR A 1057 7.35 -9.18 -4.82
N SER A 1058 6.94 -8.63 -3.67
CA SER A 1058 7.24 -9.18 -2.34
C SER A 1058 8.75 -9.39 -2.15
N SER A 1059 9.56 -8.44 -2.62
CA SER A 1059 11.01 -8.47 -2.50
C SER A 1059 11.56 -7.17 -1.92
N VAL A 1060 12.76 -7.24 -1.33
CA VAL A 1060 13.49 -6.04 -0.93
C VAL A 1060 14.06 -5.38 -2.18
N LEU A 1061 13.76 -4.10 -2.40
CA LEU A 1061 14.24 -3.29 -3.54
C LEU A 1061 15.63 -2.68 -3.30
N GLY A 1062 16.03 -2.58 -2.04
CA GLY A 1062 17.30 -1.99 -1.64
C GLY A 1062 17.35 -1.77 -0.14
N SER A 1063 18.57 -1.71 0.35
CA SER A 1063 18.88 -1.69 1.78
C SER A 1063 20.04 -0.75 2.06
N PHE A 1064 19.93 0.02 3.13
CA PHE A 1064 21.05 0.79 3.67
C PHE A 1064 21.07 0.69 5.19
N GLN A 1065 22.26 0.81 5.79
CA GLN A 1065 22.48 0.76 7.23
C GLN A 1065 23.10 2.08 7.68
N PHE A 1066 22.52 2.66 8.73
CA PHE A 1066 22.98 3.85 9.41
C PHE A 1066 23.79 3.43 10.64
N HIS A 1067 25.05 3.83 10.70
CA HIS A 1067 25.96 3.54 11.80
C HIS A 1067 26.19 4.80 12.66
N VAL A 1068 25.94 4.70 13.97
CA VAL A 1068 25.97 5.83 14.92
C VAL A 1068 27.01 5.61 16.01
N PRO A 1069 28.29 5.90 15.76
CA PRO A 1069 29.31 5.78 16.80
C PRO A 1069 29.32 7.00 17.73
N VAL A 1070 29.60 6.76 19.01
CA VAL A 1070 29.61 7.77 20.06
C VAL A 1070 31.03 8.22 20.37
N SER A 1071 31.31 9.51 20.16
CA SER A 1071 32.63 10.13 20.36
C SER A 1071 32.56 11.33 21.33
N SER A 1072 33.69 12.00 21.54
CA SER A 1072 33.78 13.23 22.34
C SER A 1072 33.51 14.47 21.47
N ALA A 1073 32.81 15.48 21.99
CA ALA A 1073 32.54 16.73 21.29
C ALA A 1073 33.79 17.39 20.68
N SER A 1074 34.92 17.40 21.40
CA SER A 1074 36.19 17.97 20.92
C SER A 1074 36.77 17.26 19.69
N ALA A 1075 36.51 15.95 19.54
CA ALA A 1075 36.95 15.18 18.38
C ALA A 1075 36.04 15.41 17.16
N LEU A 1076 34.78 15.78 17.39
CA LEU A 1076 33.77 15.95 16.34
C LEU A 1076 33.69 17.38 15.79
N LEU A 1077 34.12 18.40 16.55
CA LEU A 1077 33.95 19.80 16.15
C LEU A 1077 34.55 20.13 14.77
N ALA A 1078 35.84 19.83 14.55
CA ALA A 1078 36.50 20.19 13.28
C ALA A 1078 35.95 19.41 12.06
N PRO A 1079 35.68 18.10 12.15
CA PRO A 1079 34.90 17.39 11.13
C PRO A 1079 33.51 17.99 10.87
N GLU A 1080 32.76 18.35 11.91
CA GLU A 1080 31.40 18.88 11.75
C GLU A 1080 31.40 20.29 11.11
N GLN A 1081 32.36 21.16 11.45
CA GLN A 1081 32.53 22.46 10.78
C GLN A 1081 32.85 22.29 9.30
N ARG A 1082 33.70 21.32 8.95
CA ARG A 1082 34.01 20.99 7.56
C ARG A 1082 32.78 20.47 6.81
N LYS A 1083 32.02 19.56 7.44
CA LYS A 1083 30.73 19.05 6.94
C LYS A 1083 29.75 20.19 6.67
N LEU A 1084 29.56 21.11 7.63
CA LEU A 1084 28.70 22.28 7.48
C LEU A 1084 29.12 23.17 6.32
N SER A 1085 30.41 23.49 6.20
CA SER A 1085 30.97 24.30 5.11
C SER A 1085 30.65 23.72 3.73
N VAL A 1086 30.86 22.40 3.55
CA VAL A 1086 30.63 21.74 2.26
C VAL A 1086 29.14 21.58 1.98
N LEU A 1087 28.33 21.20 2.96
CA LEU A 1087 26.87 21.09 2.76
C LEU A 1087 26.24 22.46 2.45
N ARG A 1088 26.70 23.55 3.05
CA ARG A 1088 26.28 24.92 2.68
C ARG A 1088 26.65 25.24 1.23
N HIS A 1089 27.83 24.81 0.76
CA HIS A 1089 28.21 24.95 -0.64
C HIS A 1089 27.28 24.17 -1.59
N ILE A 1090 26.96 22.91 -1.25
CA ILE A 1090 26.03 22.08 -2.04
C ILE A 1090 24.63 22.68 -2.07
N ALA A 1091 24.13 23.18 -0.94
CA ALA A 1091 22.79 23.78 -0.86
C ALA A 1091 22.61 24.99 -1.79
N LEU A 1092 23.68 25.76 -2.06
CA LEU A 1092 23.63 26.86 -3.05
C LEU A 1092 23.36 26.39 -4.49
N ALA A 1093 23.56 25.11 -4.79
CA ALA A 1093 23.28 24.52 -6.09
C ALA A 1093 21.88 23.88 -6.20
N ILE A 1094 21.14 23.77 -5.08
CA ILE A 1094 19.79 23.21 -5.04
C ILE A 1094 18.77 24.34 -5.24
N ALA A 1095 17.98 24.27 -6.30
CA ALA A 1095 16.96 25.25 -6.59
C ALA A 1095 15.84 25.24 -5.52
N SER A 1096 15.24 26.39 -5.23
CA SER A 1096 14.23 26.52 -4.17
C SER A 1096 12.93 25.75 -4.46
N ASP A 1097 12.66 25.44 -5.71
CA ASP A 1097 11.53 24.63 -6.18
C ASP A 1097 11.87 23.13 -6.28
N ASP A 1098 13.12 22.74 -6.02
CA ASP A 1098 13.52 21.34 -5.95
C ASP A 1098 13.05 20.71 -4.63
N PRO A 1099 12.41 19.53 -4.64
CA PRO A 1099 11.99 18.83 -3.41
C PRO A 1099 13.13 18.53 -2.43
N TRP A 1100 14.39 18.50 -2.88
CA TRP A 1100 15.55 18.38 -1.99
C TRP A 1100 15.84 19.65 -1.18
N HIS A 1101 15.36 20.82 -1.60
CA HIS A 1101 15.61 22.09 -0.92
C HIS A 1101 15.14 22.10 0.54
N PRO A 1102 13.85 21.82 0.85
CA PRO A 1102 13.39 21.79 2.25
C PRO A 1102 14.03 20.66 3.07
N VAL A 1103 14.49 19.57 2.43
CA VAL A 1103 15.25 18.51 3.10
C VAL A 1103 16.63 19.03 3.54
N PHE A 1104 17.34 19.72 2.64
CA PHE A 1104 18.65 20.29 2.92
C PHE A 1104 18.60 21.44 3.93
N GLU A 1105 17.55 22.26 3.94
CA GLU A 1105 17.38 23.30 4.95
C GLU A 1105 17.30 22.70 6.37
N ARG A 1106 16.48 21.67 6.55
CA ARG A 1106 16.37 20.95 7.84
C ARG A 1106 17.71 20.29 8.22
N TYR A 1107 18.37 19.65 7.26
CA TYR A 1107 19.65 18.99 7.50
C TYR A 1107 20.75 19.99 7.90
N LEU A 1108 20.85 21.13 7.21
CA LEU A 1108 21.82 22.18 7.52
C LEU A 1108 21.58 22.83 8.88
N ALA A 1109 20.32 23.07 9.25
CA ALA A 1109 19.98 23.62 10.56
C ALA A 1109 20.50 22.71 11.69
N GLN A 1110 20.27 21.40 11.57
CA GLN A 1110 20.71 20.44 12.57
C GLN A 1110 22.23 20.32 12.66
N VAL A 1111 22.94 20.30 11.52
CA VAL A 1111 24.41 20.29 11.48
C VAL A 1111 24.98 21.59 12.08
N ALA A 1112 24.34 22.74 11.86
CA ALA A 1112 24.72 24.00 12.48
C ALA A 1112 24.54 23.97 14.01
N ASP A 1113 23.41 23.44 14.49
CA ASP A 1113 23.16 23.25 15.93
C ASP A 1113 24.19 22.32 16.57
N ARG A 1114 24.63 21.28 15.85
CA ARG A 1114 25.72 20.40 16.29
C ARG A 1114 27.05 21.14 16.41
N VAL A 1115 27.42 21.98 15.45
CA VAL A 1115 28.63 22.82 15.54
C VAL A 1115 28.57 23.71 16.79
N GLY A 1116 27.42 24.35 17.06
CA GLY A 1116 27.18 25.11 18.27
C GLY A 1116 27.33 24.27 19.54
N GLY A 1117 26.68 23.11 19.57
CA GLY A 1117 26.71 22.19 20.70
C GLY A 1117 28.08 21.56 20.96
N PHE A 1118 28.94 21.44 19.94
CA PHE A 1118 30.34 21.01 20.09
C PHE A 1118 31.29 22.13 20.53
N GLY A 1119 30.80 23.37 20.69
CA GLY A 1119 31.56 24.51 21.16
C GLY A 1119 32.15 25.40 20.05
N GLY A 1120 31.75 25.20 18.79
CA GLY A 1120 32.04 26.12 17.69
C GLY A 1120 30.97 27.19 17.52
N ASN A 1121 31.20 28.13 16.60
CA ASN A 1121 30.18 29.07 16.15
C ASN A 1121 29.76 28.74 14.72
N PRO A 1122 28.51 28.28 14.48
CA PRO A 1122 28.05 27.95 13.13
C PRO A 1122 27.96 29.15 12.19
N ASP A 1123 27.83 30.38 12.71
CA ASP A 1123 27.77 31.59 11.89
C ASP A 1123 29.12 31.96 11.25
N ASP A 1124 30.22 31.46 11.83
CA ASP A 1124 31.58 31.67 11.31
C ASP A 1124 31.94 30.68 10.17
N VAL A 1125 31.07 29.70 9.87
CA VAL A 1125 31.36 28.63 8.90
C VAL A 1125 30.75 28.94 7.53
N GLU A 1126 31.44 29.68 6.67
CA GLU A 1126 30.93 30.05 5.34
C GLU A 1126 30.89 28.85 4.35
N PRO A 1127 30.05 28.90 3.30
CA PRO A 1127 30.04 27.87 2.26
C PRO A 1127 31.38 27.79 1.53
N SER A 1128 31.99 26.60 1.50
CA SER A 1128 33.19 26.33 0.69
C SER A 1128 33.29 24.85 0.26
N PRO A 1129 33.63 24.58 -1.02
CA PRO A 1129 33.82 23.21 -1.53
C PRO A 1129 35.01 22.47 -0.90
N ASP A 1130 36.02 23.20 -0.44
CA ASP A 1130 37.20 22.63 0.23
C ASP A 1130 37.01 22.45 1.74
N GLY A 1131 35.83 22.83 2.26
CA GLY A 1131 35.48 22.65 3.66
C GLY A 1131 36.22 23.57 4.64
N SER A 1132 36.90 24.61 4.15
CA SER A 1132 37.64 25.56 5.00
C SER A 1132 36.77 26.50 5.84
N GLY A 1133 35.46 26.58 5.59
CA GLY A 1133 34.57 27.53 6.26
C GLY A 1133 34.76 28.98 5.83
N VAL A 1134 35.43 29.24 4.70
CA VAL A 1134 35.69 30.60 4.18
C VAL A 1134 35.22 30.70 2.73
N ASP A 1135 34.33 31.64 2.44
CA ASP A 1135 33.91 31.91 1.07
C ASP A 1135 35.05 32.59 0.31
N ALA A 1136 35.75 31.81 -0.51
CA ALA A 1136 36.86 32.27 -1.32
C ALA A 1136 36.47 33.39 -2.30
N LYS A 1137 35.22 33.44 -2.77
CA LYS A 1137 34.70 34.52 -3.61
C LYS A 1137 34.54 35.78 -2.79
N LYS A 1138 33.87 35.70 -1.63
CA LYS A 1138 33.72 36.84 -0.71
C LYS A 1138 35.08 37.42 -0.29
N ARG A 1139 36.03 36.56 0.09
CA ARG A 1139 37.40 36.98 0.45
C ARG A 1139 38.16 37.62 -0.72
N ARG A 1140 38.09 37.04 -1.92
CA ARG A 1140 38.68 37.61 -3.13
C ARG A 1140 38.07 38.97 -3.48
N CYS A 1141 36.76 39.11 -3.32
CA CYS A 1141 36.02 40.33 -3.58
C CYS A 1141 36.32 41.43 -2.55
N ALA A 1142 36.52 41.08 -1.29
CA ALA A 1142 37.01 42.00 -0.26
C ALA A 1142 38.46 42.45 -0.55
N LEU A 1143 39.34 41.53 -0.98
CA LEU A 1143 40.72 41.86 -1.35
C LEU A 1143 40.79 42.78 -2.57
N LEU A 1144 40.02 42.50 -3.62
CA LEU A 1144 39.95 43.34 -4.82
C LEU A 1144 39.35 44.73 -4.51
N GLY A 1145 38.31 44.80 -3.67
CA GLY A 1145 37.74 46.06 -3.19
C GLY A 1145 38.74 46.86 -2.34
N GLY A 1146 39.48 46.19 -1.46
CA GLY A 1146 40.54 46.80 -0.66
C GLY A 1146 41.74 47.27 -1.49
N LEU A 1147 42.16 46.51 -2.49
CA LEU A 1147 43.16 46.92 -3.49
C LEU A 1147 42.70 48.15 -4.26
N LEU A 1148 41.43 48.20 -4.67
CA LEU A 1148 40.86 49.38 -5.31
C LEU A 1148 40.88 50.59 -4.37
N ALA A 1149 40.50 50.41 -3.10
CA ALA A 1149 40.56 51.45 -2.08
C ALA A 1149 42.00 51.98 -1.88
N ALA A 1150 42.99 51.08 -1.81
CA ALA A 1150 44.40 51.45 -1.69
C ALA A 1150 44.91 52.21 -2.92
N LEU A 1151 44.51 51.80 -4.13
CA LEU A 1151 44.86 52.51 -5.36
C LEU A 1151 44.19 53.89 -5.44
N VAL A 1152 42.94 54.04 -4.99
CA VAL A 1152 42.27 55.34 -4.87
C VAL A 1152 42.97 56.23 -3.84
N ALA A 1153 43.37 55.68 -2.69
CA ALA A 1153 44.15 56.41 -1.68
C ALA A 1153 45.48 56.91 -2.25
N LEU A 1154 46.20 56.06 -2.99
CA LEU A 1154 47.45 56.43 -3.65
C LEU A 1154 47.23 57.51 -4.72
N LEU A 1155 46.12 57.45 -5.46
CA LEU A 1155 45.73 58.45 -6.45
C LEU A 1155 45.52 59.83 -5.80
N VAL A 1156 44.89 59.89 -4.63
CA VAL A 1156 44.71 61.13 -3.84
C VAL A 1156 46.05 61.69 -3.36
N ILE A 1157 46.97 60.84 -2.91
CA ILE A 1157 48.32 61.24 -2.49
C ILE A 1157 49.11 61.79 -3.69
N ILE A 1158 49.15 61.06 -4.81
CA ILE A 1158 49.85 61.44 -6.04
C ILE A 1158 49.34 62.78 -6.59
N ALA A 1159 48.02 62.98 -6.60
CA ALA A 1159 47.41 64.25 -7.01
C ALA A 1159 47.78 65.41 -6.06
N GLY A 1160 48.07 65.12 -4.79
CA GLY A 1160 48.50 66.10 -3.79
C GLY A 1160 49.98 66.48 -3.84
N THR A 1161 50.87 65.61 -4.33
CA THR A 1161 52.34 65.79 -4.30
C THR A 1161 52.96 66.19 -5.64
N GLY A 1162 52.15 66.59 -6.63
CA GLY A 1162 52.64 67.04 -7.95
C GLY A 1162 52.71 65.96 -9.04
N GLY A 1163 52.09 64.80 -8.83
CA GLY A 1163 51.97 63.74 -9.84
C GLY A 1163 53.15 62.77 -9.91
N LEU A 1164 52.97 61.66 -10.64
CA LEU A 1164 54.06 60.71 -10.92
C LEU A 1164 54.98 61.26 -12.03
N PRO A 1165 56.31 61.04 -11.94
CA PRO A 1165 57.26 61.50 -12.95
C PRO A 1165 57.14 60.66 -14.23
N GLY A 1166 56.79 61.34 -15.33
CA GLY A 1166 56.73 60.75 -16.67
C GLY A 1166 55.35 60.18 -17.05
N LEU A 1167 54.97 60.40 -18.31
CA LEU A 1167 53.71 59.95 -18.92
C LEU A 1167 53.50 58.43 -18.78
N LEU A 1168 54.58 57.64 -18.87
CA LEU A 1168 54.51 56.18 -18.76
C LEU A 1168 54.07 55.72 -17.36
N ALA A 1169 54.56 56.36 -16.29
CA ALA A 1169 54.20 56.02 -14.92
C ALA A 1169 52.73 56.36 -14.61
N GLN A 1170 52.25 57.49 -15.13
CA GLN A 1170 50.85 57.90 -15.02
C GLN A 1170 49.92 56.94 -15.78
N LEU A 1171 50.33 56.48 -16.98
CA LEU A 1171 49.57 55.54 -17.77
C LEU A 1171 49.48 54.16 -17.11
N ILE A 1172 50.59 53.63 -16.60
CA ILE A 1172 50.65 52.33 -15.89
C ILE A 1172 49.73 52.34 -14.67
N PHE A 1173 49.76 53.43 -13.89
CA PHE A 1173 48.93 53.56 -12.70
C PHE A 1173 47.43 53.64 -13.03
N ALA A 1174 47.06 54.44 -14.05
CA ALA A 1174 45.68 54.52 -14.51
C ALA A 1174 45.16 53.16 -15.01
N ILE A 1175 45.99 52.41 -15.75
CA ILE A 1175 45.69 51.05 -16.21
C ILE A 1175 45.48 50.11 -15.01
N ALA A 1176 46.32 50.19 -13.97
CA ALA A 1176 46.19 49.35 -12.78
C ALA A 1176 44.85 49.60 -12.04
N VAL A 1177 44.44 50.86 -11.87
CA VAL A 1177 43.14 51.24 -11.27
C VAL A 1177 41.99 50.66 -12.09
N VAL A 1178 42.00 50.85 -13.40
CA VAL A 1178 40.94 50.37 -14.31
C VAL A 1178 40.89 48.84 -14.32
N LEU A 1179 42.03 48.15 -14.39
CA LEU A 1179 42.07 46.68 -14.38
C LEU A 1179 41.52 46.10 -13.09
N VAL A 1180 41.88 46.67 -11.93
CA VAL A 1180 41.35 46.22 -10.62
C VAL A 1180 39.85 46.51 -10.53
N ALA A 1181 39.40 47.69 -10.97
CA ALA A 1181 37.98 48.07 -10.96
C ALA A 1181 37.13 47.19 -11.90
N VAL A 1182 37.58 46.94 -13.13
CA VAL A 1182 36.90 46.05 -14.09
C VAL A 1182 36.85 44.63 -13.57
N ARG A 1183 37.96 44.13 -13.00
CA ARG A 1183 38.02 42.78 -12.43
C ARG A 1183 37.11 42.64 -11.21
N TRP A 1184 37.09 43.64 -10.32
CA TRP A 1184 36.17 43.68 -9.19
C TRP A 1184 34.70 43.75 -9.66
N GLY A 1185 34.39 44.59 -10.65
CA GLY A 1185 33.05 44.69 -11.24
C GLY A 1185 32.57 43.38 -11.87
N ARG A 1186 33.42 42.74 -12.68
CA ARG A 1186 33.09 41.51 -13.40
C ARG A 1186 32.99 40.30 -12.48
N ASP A 1187 33.97 40.11 -11.61
CA ASP A 1187 34.09 38.89 -10.79
C ASP A 1187 33.22 38.98 -9.52
N CYS A 1188 32.92 40.19 -9.02
CA CYS A 1188 32.25 40.39 -7.73
C CYS A 1188 30.88 41.08 -7.78
N ARG A 1189 30.54 41.77 -8.88
CA ARG A 1189 29.26 42.52 -9.04
C ARG A 1189 28.85 43.30 -7.77
N PRO A 1190 29.72 44.19 -7.25
CA PRO A 1190 29.45 44.88 -5.99
C PRO A 1190 28.21 45.77 -6.11
N ASN A 1191 27.39 45.80 -5.05
CA ASN A 1191 26.25 46.72 -5.00
C ASN A 1191 26.73 48.17 -4.77
N TRP A 1192 25.83 49.14 -4.94
CA TRP A 1192 26.18 50.56 -4.85
C TRP A 1192 26.74 50.95 -3.47
N LEU A 1193 26.30 50.33 -2.38
CA LEU A 1193 26.82 50.53 -1.03
C LEU A 1193 28.27 50.05 -0.88
N GLN A 1194 28.60 48.89 -1.45
CA GLN A 1194 29.96 48.35 -1.43
C GLN A 1194 30.91 49.22 -2.26
N VAL A 1195 30.46 49.72 -3.41
CA VAL A 1195 31.23 50.69 -4.21
C VAL A 1195 31.52 51.94 -3.41
N LEU A 1196 30.51 52.54 -2.76
CA LEU A 1196 30.68 53.71 -1.91
C LEU A 1196 31.62 53.45 -0.73
N LEU A 1197 31.49 52.30 -0.06
CA LEU A 1197 32.33 51.93 1.08
C LEU A 1197 33.81 51.90 0.70
N PHE A 1198 34.18 51.14 -0.34
CA PHE A 1198 35.59 50.94 -0.70
C PHE A 1198 36.21 52.17 -1.38
N VAL A 1199 35.47 52.86 -2.25
CA VAL A 1199 35.95 54.11 -2.86
C VAL A 1199 36.07 55.21 -1.78
N GLY A 1200 35.09 55.32 -0.89
CA GLY A 1200 35.10 56.26 0.22
C GLY A 1200 36.24 56.00 1.21
N LEU A 1201 36.49 54.74 1.58
CA LEU A 1201 37.66 54.32 2.36
C LEU A 1201 38.97 54.76 1.70
N GLY A 1202 39.07 54.58 0.37
CA GLY A 1202 40.23 55.01 -0.40
C GLY A 1202 40.46 56.52 -0.33
N PHE A 1203 39.42 57.33 -0.57
CA PHE A 1203 39.53 58.79 -0.44
C PHE A 1203 39.88 59.24 0.99
N GLY A 1204 39.26 58.63 2.01
CA GLY A 1204 39.52 58.96 3.41
C GLY A 1204 40.94 58.63 3.85
N LEU A 1205 41.43 57.42 3.53
CA LEU A 1205 42.82 57.00 3.80
C LEU A 1205 43.82 57.88 3.06
N GLY A 1206 43.56 58.20 1.78
CA GLY A 1206 44.42 59.08 0.99
C GLY A 1206 44.50 60.50 1.55
N ALA A 1207 43.38 61.07 2.02
CA ALA A 1207 43.34 62.39 2.63
C ALA A 1207 44.07 62.43 3.98
N LEU A 1208 43.90 61.42 4.84
CA LEU A 1208 44.59 61.30 6.12
C LEU A 1208 46.11 61.13 5.95
N LEU A 1209 46.53 60.26 5.03
CA LEU A 1209 47.95 60.06 4.72
C LEU A 1209 48.58 61.30 4.09
N LYS A 1210 47.83 62.04 3.26
CA LYS A 1210 48.28 63.33 2.73
C LYS A 1210 48.50 64.36 3.85
N LEU A 1211 47.55 64.50 4.78
CA LEU A 1211 47.68 65.38 5.95
C LEU A 1211 48.87 65.02 6.86
N TRP A 1212 49.28 63.75 6.86
CA TRP A 1212 50.46 63.29 7.60
C TRP A 1212 51.78 63.52 6.84
N LEU A 1213 51.75 63.59 5.52
CA LEU A 1213 52.92 63.79 4.64
C LEU A 1213 53.18 65.26 4.27
N SER A 1214 52.19 66.14 4.42
CA SER A 1214 52.26 67.60 4.26
C SER A 1214 52.59 68.29 5.58
#